data_AF-A0A1B0FE87-F1
#
_entry.id   AF-A0A1B0FE87-F1
#
_cell.length_a   1.000
_cell.length_b   1.000
_cell.length_c   1.000
_cell.angle_alpha   90.00
_cell.angle_beta   90.00
_cell.angle_gamma   90.00
#
_symmetry.space_group_name_H-M   'P 1'
#
loop_
_entity.id
_entity.type
_entity.pdbx_description
1 polymer ?
#
loop_
_entity_poly.entity_id
_entity_poly.type
_entity_poly.pdbx_seq_one_letter_code
_entity_poly.pdbx_strand_id
1 'polypeptide(L)'
;IKRKYATITHPFHPWKGHSFQISSTKKSDYRDILRVRVSTDGTIAIPRDWTDKADPDPYKTLTSLSPILSFSHLQELVKLIRSNSTTVQVRFNQESTERQYKLKDKALQMGWSENAIRVLDGDLGISGSQANNREDFKMLVADVSMGKVGAVFVLEASRLSRSCSDWHRLLELCAHNFNDQLLLGLKGTMPQAELHFIRARLLGGKINKAKKGELQIHIPAGFCYDDEGKIRGNTRQKWGAESKSCSPIPGSPVETAIVKRVLEVMEPAQIEVAVKAFEELEQRSHMLDRQWQMQIKRADYEVRLAQRRYEEVDPSNRLIAATLEKRWNDALIALKEAQSQYDEYKRKDVLVATKQQKDEVLALAQDLPRLWNVESTSTRDRKRILRLLTKDITVERLRNEQKAVLHIRWQTNATEDLEVQLPQKSYVRWRHSKDIVDRIRQLSTTMTDEQIINLFNPEGLITNKALCNQKSEEELSVKQVAEKFNVSHGVVRNWIEHREVAYTPLAYAILRKDSIAVEKVLRVAKEKGILRDILDATTTIKHLDSREVTYTPLAFAMFRKDSKIIKEILVAAEENSILKDILDATTTIKYLDGREEIYTPLTYAISCKNSKTIEEILKVSKENCILKDILDATTTIKCPDGHEETCAPLTYAILRKDSITVEKMLRVAKENDILKDILDATTTIKHSDSWEVTYTLLTYAILR
;
A
#
# COMPACT_ATOMS: atom_id res chain seq x y z
N ILE A 1 35.62 -53.08 1.82
CA ILE A 1 34.87 -54.33 2.13
C ILE A 1 33.39 -54.06 1.86
N LYS A 2 32.89 -54.38 0.65
CA LYS A 2 31.51 -54.08 0.23
C LYS A 2 30.53 -54.89 1.08
N ARG A 3 29.67 -54.20 1.85
CA ARG A 3 28.77 -54.80 2.84
C ARG A 3 27.80 -55.79 2.16
N LYS A 4 27.99 -57.10 2.39
CA LYS A 4 27.24 -58.23 1.80
C LYS A 4 25.80 -58.40 2.34
N TYR A 5 25.28 -57.43 3.10
CA TYR A 5 24.01 -57.54 3.81
C TYR A 5 23.12 -56.33 3.57
N ALA A 6 21.81 -56.56 3.48
CA ALA A 6 20.77 -55.54 3.41
C ALA A 6 19.80 -55.70 4.57
N THR A 7 19.52 -54.61 5.29
CA THR A 7 18.54 -54.52 6.36
C THR A 7 17.23 -53.99 5.80
N ILE A 8 16.12 -54.65 6.09
CA ILE A 8 14.82 -54.20 5.58
C ILE A 8 14.34 -53.01 6.41
N THR A 9 14.10 -51.88 5.76
CA THR A 9 13.72 -50.61 6.40
C THR A 9 12.26 -50.24 6.18
N HIS A 10 11.61 -50.84 5.18
CA HIS A 10 10.24 -50.50 4.80
C HIS A 10 9.24 -50.79 5.94
N PRO A 11 8.39 -49.81 6.32
CA PRO A 11 7.56 -49.88 7.54
C PRO A 11 6.51 -51.00 7.52
N PHE A 12 6.12 -51.44 6.33
CA PHE A 12 5.06 -52.43 6.12
C PHE A 12 5.59 -53.82 5.74
N HIS A 13 6.91 -54.02 5.75
CA HIS A 13 7.48 -55.33 5.45
C HIS A 13 7.53 -56.20 6.72
N PRO A 14 7.08 -57.48 6.70
CA PRO A 14 7.01 -58.33 7.90
C PRO A 14 8.33 -58.50 8.65
N TRP A 15 9.46 -58.41 7.93
CA TRP A 15 10.82 -58.52 8.45
C TRP A 15 11.54 -57.17 8.61
N LYS A 16 10.82 -56.06 8.79
CA LYS A 16 11.42 -54.76 9.10
C LYS A 16 12.44 -54.89 10.25
N GLY A 17 13.61 -54.27 10.09
CA GLY A 17 14.73 -54.32 11.03
C GLY A 17 15.65 -55.54 10.91
N HIS A 18 15.27 -56.56 10.14
CA HIS A 18 16.09 -57.77 9.97
C HIS A 18 17.07 -57.60 8.80
N SER A 19 18.26 -58.17 8.94
CA SER A 19 19.35 -58.08 7.96
C SER A 19 19.63 -59.42 7.29
N PHE A 20 19.70 -59.43 5.97
CA PHE A 20 19.86 -60.63 5.17
C PHE A 20 21.04 -60.50 4.21
N GLN A 21 21.68 -61.64 3.89
CA GLN A 21 22.81 -61.65 2.97
C GLN A 21 22.34 -61.48 1.52
N ILE A 22 22.95 -60.54 0.79
CA ILE A 22 22.65 -60.27 -0.62
C ILE A 22 23.30 -61.37 -1.47
N SER A 23 22.48 -62.09 -2.24
CA SER A 23 22.91 -63.17 -3.16
C SER A 23 23.14 -62.66 -4.58
N SER A 24 22.27 -61.77 -5.08
CA SER A 24 22.40 -61.15 -6.40
C SER A 24 21.57 -59.86 -6.49
N THR A 25 21.92 -59.00 -7.44
CA THR A 25 21.19 -57.77 -7.75
C THR A 25 20.77 -57.81 -9.21
N LYS A 26 19.49 -57.54 -9.48
CA LYS A 26 18.95 -57.48 -10.84
C LYS A 26 18.37 -56.08 -11.07
N LYS A 27 18.87 -55.39 -12.10
CA LYS A 27 18.28 -54.13 -12.58
C LYS A 27 17.10 -54.44 -13.50
N SER A 28 16.00 -53.72 -13.32
CA SER A 28 14.82 -53.73 -14.18
C SER A 28 14.48 -52.28 -14.52
N ASP A 29 13.84 -52.04 -15.67
CA ASP A 29 13.51 -50.69 -16.16
C ASP A 29 12.66 -49.87 -15.18
N TYR A 30 12.01 -50.54 -14.21
CA TYR A 30 11.12 -49.89 -13.26
C TYR A 30 11.65 -49.87 -11.82
N ARG A 31 12.48 -50.85 -11.39
CA ARG A 31 13.06 -50.95 -10.03
C ARG A 31 14.29 -51.86 -9.97
N ASP A 32 15.25 -51.50 -9.12
CA ASP A 32 16.35 -52.38 -8.70
C ASP A 32 15.85 -53.43 -7.68
N ILE A 33 16.14 -54.71 -7.91
CA ILE A 33 15.73 -55.82 -7.05
C ILE A 33 16.97 -56.49 -6.43
N LEU A 34 16.96 -56.63 -5.10
CA LEU A 34 17.94 -57.40 -4.33
C LEU A 34 17.37 -58.79 -4.03
N ARG A 35 18.09 -59.86 -4.42
CA ARG A 35 17.79 -61.21 -3.91
C ARG A 35 18.56 -61.45 -2.63
N VAL A 36 17.85 -61.64 -1.52
CA VAL A 36 18.44 -61.90 -0.21
C VAL A 36 18.21 -63.33 0.24
N ARG A 37 19.17 -63.93 0.94
CA ARG A 37 19.08 -65.30 1.46
C ARG A 37 18.41 -65.30 2.83
N VAL A 38 17.36 -66.11 2.99
CA VAL A 38 16.55 -66.21 4.22
C VAL A 38 16.78 -67.54 4.96
N SER A 39 17.19 -68.59 4.25
CA SER A 39 17.60 -69.89 4.81
C SER A 39 18.68 -70.55 3.93
N THR A 40 19.16 -71.76 4.27
CA THR A 40 20.17 -72.50 3.49
C THR A 40 19.78 -72.67 2.01
N ASP A 41 18.49 -72.81 1.73
CA ASP A 41 17.97 -73.13 0.39
C ASP A 41 16.98 -72.08 -0.17
N GLY A 42 16.64 -71.04 0.61
CA GLY A 42 15.64 -70.04 0.24
C GLY A 42 16.21 -68.65 -0.05
N THR A 43 15.89 -68.08 -1.22
CA THR A 43 16.13 -66.66 -1.54
C THR A 43 14.82 -65.92 -1.82
N ILE A 44 14.76 -64.66 -1.41
CA ILE A 44 13.58 -63.79 -1.60
C ILE A 44 14.01 -62.52 -2.33
N ALA A 45 13.18 -62.07 -3.27
CA ALA A 45 13.38 -60.84 -4.01
C ALA A 45 12.77 -59.66 -3.25
N ILE A 46 13.59 -58.67 -2.92
CA ILE A 46 13.19 -57.47 -2.18
C ILE A 46 13.58 -56.24 -3.03
N PRO A 47 12.67 -55.28 -3.23
CA PRO A 47 13.02 -54.01 -3.86
C PRO A 47 14.15 -53.34 -3.10
N ARG A 48 15.18 -52.85 -3.81
CA ARG A 48 16.34 -52.21 -3.19
C ARG A 48 15.94 -51.04 -2.28
N ASP A 49 14.93 -50.28 -2.70
CA ASP A 49 14.38 -49.11 -2.00
C ASP A 49 13.69 -49.45 -0.66
N TRP A 50 13.43 -50.73 -0.40
CA TRP A 50 12.82 -51.21 0.85
C TRP A 50 13.87 -51.60 1.91
N THR A 51 15.14 -51.38 1.61
CA THR A 51 16.27 -51.76 2.46
C THR A 51 17.14 -50.55 2.80
N ASP A 52 18.08 -50.72 3.72
CA ASP A 52 19.17 -49.76 3.99
C ASP A 52 20.12 -49.56 2.79
N LYS A 53 19.94 -50.34 1.73
CA LYS A 53 20.63 -50.21 0.44
C LYS A 53 19.82 -49.45 -0.60
N ALA A 54 18.66 -48.91 -0.22
CA ALA A 54 17.99 -47.85 -0.97
C ALA A 54 19.03 -46.77 -1.31
N ASP A 55 18.95 -46.21 -2.51
CA ASP A 55 19.74 -45.02 -2.80
C ASP A 55 19.40 -43.95 -1.74
N PRO A 56 20.39 -43.17 -1.28
CA PRO A 56 20.21 -42.24 -0.17
C PRO A 56 18.97 -41.37 -0.41
N ASP A 57 18.17 -41.22 0.65
CA ASP A 57 16.94 -40.43 0.66
C ASP A 57 17.06 -39.17 -0.23
N PRO A 58 16.23 -39.03 -1.28
CA PRO A 58 16.24 -37.85 -2.15
C PRO A 58 16.04 -36.55 -1.39
N TYR A 59 15.43 -36.58 -0.19
CA TYR A 59 15.31 -35.41 0.68
C TYR A 59 16.65 -34.99 1.31
N LYS A 60 17.62 -35.91 1.41
CA LYS A 60 19.01 -35.61 1.80
C LYS A 60 19.89 -35.22 0.61
N THR A 61 19.65 -35.76 -0.58
CA THR A 61 20.40 -35.36 -1.78
C THR A 61 19.96 -34.00 -2.33
N LEU A 62 18.70 -33.59 -2.07
CA LEU A 62 18.23 -32.22 -2.31
C LEU A 62 18.95 -31.16 -1.49
N THR A 63 19.66 -31.52 -0.41
CA THR A 63 20.54 -30.58 0.31
C THR A 63 21.82 -30.25 -0.46
N SER A 64 22.14 -30.98 -1.54
CA SER A 64 23.29 -30.66 -2.41
C SER A 64 22.96 -29.70 -3.56
N LEU A 65 21.66 -29.48 -3.84
CA LEU A 65 21.15 -28.54 -4.85
C LEU A 65 19.86 -27.89 -4.33
N SER A 66 19.84 -27.37 -3.10
CA SER A 66 18.71 -26.59 -2.62
C SER A 66 18.53 -25.40 -3.57
N PRO A 67 17.51 -25.36 -4.44
CA PRO A 67 17.35 -24.21 -5.31
C PRO A 67 17.15 -22.98 -4.44
N ILE A 68 17.77 -21.88 -4.82
CA ILE A 68 17.62 -20.61 -4.11
C ILE A 68 16.13 -20.20 -4.09
N LEU A 69 15.40 -20.59 -5.14
CA LEU A 69 13.99 -20.31 -5.34
C LEU A 69 13.10 -21.55 -5.13
N SER A 70 11.90 -21.33 -4.61
CA SER A 70 10.83 -22.34 -4.55
C SER A 70 9.72 -22.00 -5.52
N PHE A 71 9.23 -22.98 -6.25
CA PHE A 71 8.08 -22.82 -7.14
C PHE A 71 6.83 -22.28 -6.41
N SER A 72 6.58 -22.72 -5.17
CA SER A 72 5.44 -22.21 -4.38
C SER A 72 5.53 -20.71 -4.07
N HIS A 73 6.73 -20.22 -3.72
CA HIS A 73 6.95 -18.80 -3.44
C HIS A 73 6.93 -17.97 -4.73
N LEU A 74 7.40 -18.51 -5.85
CA LEU A 74 7.27 -17.89 -7.16
C LEU A 74 5.81 -17.78 -7.62
N GLN A 75 4.98 -18.79 -7.36
CA GLN A 75 3.54 -18.69 -7.61
C GLN A 75 2.88 -17.60 -6.77
N GLU A 76 3.25 -17.45 -5.50
CA GLU A 76 2.79 -16.34 -4.65
C GLU A 76 3.28 -14.97 -5.16
N LEU A 77 4.45 -14.92 -5.77
CA LEU A 77 4.98 -13.72 -6.41
C LEU A 77 4.22 -13.34 -7.69
N VAL A 78 3.95 -14.30 -8.59
CA VAL A 78 3.07 -14.12 -9.77
C VAL A 78 1.73 -13.56 -9.30
N LYS A 79 1.16 -14.21 -8.31
CA LYS A 79 -0.07 -13.80 -7.64
C LYS A 79 0.02 -12.35 -7.13
N LEU A 80 1.07 -11.96 -6.43
CA LEU A 80 1.26 -10.60 -5.91
C LEU A 80 1.33 -9.56 -7.03
N ILE A 81 2.10 -9.85 -8.09
CA ILE A 81 2.27 -8.96 -9.25
C ILE A 81 0.93 -8.77 -10.00
N ARG A 82 0.18 -9.86 -10.23
CA ARG A 82 -1.16 -9.79 -10.80
C ARG A 82 -2.13 -8.99 -9.94
N SER A 83 -2.12 -9.19 -8.62
CA SER A 83 -2.99 -8.44 -7.71
C SER A 83 -2.66 -6.96 -7.57
N ASN A 84 -1.43 -6.55 -7.90
CA ASN A 84 -1.04 -5.14 -7.99
C ASN A 84 -1.43 -4.51 -9.34
N SER A 85 -1.68 -5.34 -10.37
CA SER A 85 -2.22 -4.89 -11.67
C SER A 85 -3.76 -4.88 -11.69
N THR A 86 -4.41 -5.50 -10.70
CA THR A 86 -5.86 -5.43 -10.49
C THR A 86 -6.17 -5.85 -9.05
N THR A 87 -6.54 -4.88 -8.22
CA THR A 87 -7.36 -5.06 -7.00
C THR A 87 -6.78 -5.95 -5.88
N VAL A 88 -5.97 -5.34 -5.00
CA VAL A 88 -5.53 -5.87 -3.69
C VAL A 88 -6.68 -6.16 -2.69
N GLN A 89 -7.95 -6.02 -3.09
CA GLN A 89 -9.10 -6.20 -2.19
C GLN A 89 -9.71 -7.61 -2.17
N VAL A 90 -9.40 -8.50 -3.12
CA VAL A 90 -10.15 -9.77 -3.28
C VAL A 90 -9.50 -10.97 -2.56
N ARG A 91 -8.22 -10.89 -2.16
CA ARG A 91 -7.48 -12.09 -1.69
C ARG A 91 -7.85 -12.65 -0.32
N PHE A 92 -8.50 -11.87 0.54
CA PHE A 92 -8.81 -12.32 1.91
C PHE A 92 -10.24 -12.87 2.09
N ASN A 93 -11.01 -13.05 1.01
CA ASN A 93 -12.46 -13.35 1.09
C ASN A 93 -12.96 -14.43 0.09
N GLN A 94 -12.13 -15.44 -0.26
CA GLN A 94 -12.51 -16.49 -1.23
C GLN A 94 -13.74 -17.31 -0.77
N GLU A 95 -13.82 -17.71 0.50
CA GLU A 95 -15.00 -18.43 1.04
C GLU A 95 -16.30 -17.63 0.95
N SER A 96 -16.23 -16.30 1.08
CA SER A 96 -17.41 -15.45 1.03
C SER A 96 -17.95 -15.27 -0.39
N THR A 97 -17.10 -15.49 -1.39
CA THR A 97 -17.45 -15.38 -2.81
C THR A 97 -18.12 -16.67 -3.29
N GLU A 98 -17.59 -17.84 -2.89
CA GLU A 98 -18.25 -19.13 -3.13
C GLU A 98 -19.66 -19.21 -2.53
N ARG A 99 -19.86 -18.67 -1.32
CA ARG A 99 -21.21 -18.61 -0.69
C ARG A 99 -22.18 -17.69 -1.45
N GLN A 100 -21.69 -16.69 -2.17
CA GLN A 100 -22.52 -15.80 -2.99
C GLN A 100 -22.98 -16.50 -4.26
N TYR A 101 -22.09 -17.22 -4.95
CA TYR A 101 -22.46 -18.00 -6.13
C TYR A 101 -23.45 -19.12 -5.80
N LYS A 102 -23.38 -19.70 -4.58
CA LYS A 102 -24.38 -20.68 -4.08
C LYS A 102 -25.80 -20.14 -3.91
N LEU A 103 -26.03 -18.81 -3.95
CA LEU A 103 -27.38 -18.25 -3.97
C LEU A 103 -28.11 -18.53 -5.29
N LYS A 104 -27.36 -18.71 -6.41
CA LYS A 104 -27.93 -19.13 -7.69
C LYS A 104 -28.61 -20.50 -7.54
N ASP A 105 -27.96 -21.45 -6.88
CA ASP A 105 -28.50 -22.79 -6.63
C ASP A 105 -29.80 -22.73 -5.82
N LYS A 106 -29.89 -21.79 -4.88
CA LYS A 106 -31.10 -21.58 -4.08
C LYS A 106 -32.25 -20.99 -4.90
N ALA A 107 -31.98 -20.06 -5.81
CA ALA A 107 -32.99 -19.53 -6.73
C ALA A 107 -33.51 -20.61 -7.69
N LEU A 108 -32.63 -21.49 -8.20
CA LEU A 108 -33.00 -22.66 -9.00
C LEU A 108 -33.90 -23.63 -8.22
N GLN A 109 -33.56 -23.92 -6.95
CA GLN A 109 -34.40 -24.75 -6.06
C GLN A 109 -35.77 -24.14 -5.78
N MET A 110 -35.91 -22.81 -5.85
CA MET A 110 -37.18 -22.10 -5.69
C MET A 110 -38.00 -22.04 -6.98
N GLY A 111 -37.56 -22.70 -8.07
CA GLY A 111 -38.31 -22.82 -9.31
C GLY A 111 -38.06 -21.74 -10.35
N TRP A 112 -37.05 -20.87 -10.16
CA TRP A 112 -36.65 -19.90 -11.17
C TRP A 112 -35.87 -20.59 -12.30
N SER A 113 -36.16 -20.26 -13.56
CA SER A 113 -35.43 -20.82 -14.70
C SER A 113 -34.03 -20.19 -14.80
N GLU A 114 -33.05 -20.95 -15.30
CA GLU A 114 -31.66 -20.46 -15.39
C GLU A 114 -31.55 -19.19 -16.25
N ASN A 115 -32.36 -19.07 -17.31
CA ASN A 115 -32.42 -17.89 -18.17
C ASN A 115 -33.04 -16.65 -17.48
N ALA A 116 -33.77 -16.84 -16.39
CA ALA A 116 -34.37 -15.76 -15.60
C ALA A 116 -33.49 -15.32 -14.42
N ILE A 117 -32.36 -15.99 -14.17
CA ILE A 117 -31.45 -15.68 -13.06
C ILE A 117 -30.23 -14.92 -13.59
N ARG A 118 -30.09 -13.66 -13.18
CA ARG A 118 -28.92 -12.83 -13.48
C ARG A 118 -28.03 -12.70 -12.24
N VAL A 119 -26.76 -13.09 -12.36
CA VAL A 119 -25.74 -12.87 -11.34
C VAL A 119 -25.04 -11.54 -11.64
N LEU A 120 -24.97 -10.66 -10.65
CA LEU A 120 -24.33 -9.34 -10.75
C LEU A 120 -23.03 -9.36 -9.94
N ASP A 121 -21.88 -9.38 -10.61
CA ASP A 121 -20.55 -9.54 -10.03
C ASP A 121 -19.55 -8.41 -10.39
N GLY A 122 -19.96 -7.45 -11.23
CA GLY A 122 -19.17 -6.29 -11.65
C GLY A 122 -18.82 -5.31 -10.52
N ASP A 123 -19.55 -5.37 -9.40
CA ASP A 123 -19.29 -4.55 -8.20
C ASP A 123 -18.37 -5.24 -7.16
N LEU A 124 -17.83 -6.43 -7.46
CA LEU A 124 -16.99 -7.18 -6.52
C LEU A 124 -15.73 -6.40 -6.13
N GLY A 125 -15.54 -6.20 -4.82
CA GLY A 125 -14.38 -5.50 -4.26
C GLY A 125 -14.53 -3.98 -4.15
N ILE A 126 -15.63 -3.40 -4.65
CA ILE A 126 -15.90 -1.96 -4.56
C ILE A 126 -16.53 -1.64 -3.20
N SER A 127 -16.10 -0.55 -2.55
CA SER A 127 -16.65 -0.15 -1.25
C SER A 127 -18.12 0.28 -1.39
N GLY A 128 -19.04 -0.36 -0.66
CA GLY A 128 -20.46 0.00 -0.63
C GLY A 128 -20.79 1.34 0.04
N SER A 129 -19.81 2.20 0.29
CA SER A 129 -19.96 3.53 0.91
C SER A 129 -20.38 4.63 -0.06
N GLN A 130 -20.23 4.44 -1.37
CA GLN A 130 -20.61 5.40 -2.42
C GLN A 130 -21.14 4.66 -3.65
N ALA A 131 -22.21 5.18 -4.28
CA ALA A 131 -22.86 4.58 -5.45
C ALA A 131 -22.20 4.93 -6.80
N ASN A 132 -21.35 5.96 -6.85
CA ASN A 132 -20.84 6.51 -8.13
C ASN A 132 -20.07 5.47 -8.99
N ASN A 133 -19.34 4.55 -8.35
CA ASN A 133 -18.54 3.53 -9.03
C ASN A 133 -19.16 2.12 -8.95
N ARG A 134 -20.48 2.00 -8.77
CA ARG A 134 -21.18 0.71 -8.66
C ARG A 134 -22.22 0.52 -9.77
N GLU A 135 -21.75 0.07 -10.93
CA GLU A 135 -22.58 0.00 -12.14
C GLU A 135 -23.63 -1.12 -12.06
N ASP A 136 -23.27 -2.25 -11.45
CA ASP A 136 -24.20 -3.37 -11.25
C ASP A 136 -25.31 -3.02 -10.26
N PHE A 137 -24.97 -2.26 -9.20
CA PHE A 137 -25.97 -1.74 -8.27
C PHE A 137 -26.93 -0.75 -8.93
N LYS A 138 -26.44 0.14 -9.80
CA LYS A 138 -27.30 1.07 -10.56
C LYS A 138 -28.24 0.32 -11.49
N MET A 139 -27.73 -0.68 -12.21
CA MET A 139 -28.56 -1.56 -13.05
C MET A 139 -29.62 -2.29 -12.22
N LEU A 140 -29.25 -2.84 -11.06
CA LEU A 140 -30.19 -3.52 -10.17
C LEU A 140 -31.33 -2.59 -9.74
N VAL A 141 -31.00 -1.38 -9.27
CA VAL A 141 -31.99 -0.37 -8.85
C VAL A 141 -32.90 0.01 -10.03
N ALA A 142 -32.34 0.19 -11.23
CA ALA A 142 -33.09 0.50 -12.43
C ALA A 142 -34.04 -0.65 -12.84
N ASP A 143 -33.55 -1.89 -12.88
CA ASP A 143 -34.34 -3.06 -13.27
C ASP A 143 -35.47 -3.35 -12.26
N VAL A 144 -35.21 -3.15 -10.96
CA VAL A 144 -36.24 -3.19 -9.90
C VAL A 144 -37.26 -2.07 -10.09
N SER A 145 -36.81 -0.83 -10.35
CA SER A 145 -37.71 0.31 -10.57
C SER A 145 -38.62 0.16 -11.80
N MET A 146 -38.16 -0.60 -12.81
CA MET A 146 -38.92 -0.91 -14.02
C MET A 146 -39.80 -2.17 -13.87
N GLY A 147 -39.85 -2.79 -12.70
CA GLY A 147 -40.63 -4.01 -12.44
C GLY A 147 -40.12 -5.25 -13.17
N LYS A 148 -38.87 -5.24 -13.66
CA LYS A 148 -38.27 -6.36 -14.40
C LYS A 148 -37.71 -7.45 -13.48
N VAL A 149 -37.60 -7.17 -12.17
CA VAL A 149 -37.01 -8.05 -11.16
C VAL A 149 -38.07 -8.45 -10.16
N GLY A 150 -38.35 -9.75 -10.03
CA GLY A 150 -39.32 -10.26 -9.06
C GLY A 150 -38.73 -10.64 -7.70
N ALA A 151 -37.41 -10.87 -7.62
CA ALA A 151 -36.72 -11.17 -6.36
C ALA A 151 -35.23 -10.80 -6.42
N VAL A 152 -34.69 -10.31 -5.30
CA VAL A 152 -33.26 -10.02 -5.13
C VAL A 152 -32.68 -10.90 -4.03
N PHE A 153 -31.73 -11.75 -4.38
CA PHE A 153 -31.07 -12.65 -3.42
C PHE A 153 -29.74 -12.07 -2.96
N VAL A 154 -29.60 -11.87 -1.65
CA VAL A 154 -28.35 -11.45 -1.01
C VAL A 154 -28.11 -12.16 0.31
N LEU A 155 -26.84 -12.40 0.63
CA LEU A 155 -26.45 -13.01 1.90
C LEU A 155 -26.71 -12.08 3.09
N GLU A 156 -26.40 -10.79 2.93
CA GLU A 156 -26.50 -9.78 3.98
C GLU A 156 -26.88 -8.43 3.36
N ALA A 157 -27.78 -7.67 4.01
CA ALA A 157 -28.19 -6.33 3.60
C ALA A 157 -27.00 -5.36 3.41
N SER A 158 -25.98 -5.51 4.25
CA SER A 158 -24.74 -4.72 4.26
C SER A 158 -23.90 -4.86 2.98
N ARG A 159 -24.11 -5.93 2.19
CA ARG A 159 -23.45 -6.18 0.91
C ARG A 159 -24.15 -5.47 -0.25
N LEU A 160 -25.44 -5.19 -0.09
CA LEU A 160 -26.23 -4.51 -1.09
C LEU A 160 -25.96 -3.00 -1.03
N SER A 161 -25.90 -2.41 0.17
CA SER A 161 -25.46 -1.02 0.38
C SER A 161 -24.95 -0.79 1.81
N ARG A 162 -23.92 0.05 1.98
CA ARG A 162 -23.52 0.63 3.29
C ARG A 162 -23.94 2.10 3.43
N SER A 163 -24.58 2.65 2.41
CA SER A 163 -25.17 3.99 2.38
C SER A 163 -26.64 3.89 2.77
N CYS A 164 -27.04 4.52 3.89
CA CYS A 164 -28.42 4.48 4.35
C CYS A 164 -29.38 5.06 3.31
N SER A 165 -29.02 6.10 2.56
CA SER A 165 -29.89 6.68 1.53
C SER A 165 -30.22 5.69 0.41
N ASP A 166 -29.20 4.97 -0.07
CA ASP A 166 -29.34 4.08 -1.23
C ASP A 166 -30.03 2.77 -0.85
N TRP A 167 -29.82 2.33 0.40
CA TRP A 167 -30.56 1.21 0.98
C TRP A 167 -32.04 1.52 1.17
N HIS A 168 -32.38 2.71 1.71
CA HIS A 168 -33.77 3.10 1.91
C HIS A 168 -34.50 3.27 0.57
N ARG A 169 -33.83 3.82 -0.45
CA ARG A 169 -34.42 3.98 -1.80
C ARG A 169 -34.73 2.64 -2.47
N LEU A 170 -33.89 1.62 -2.28
CA LEU A 170 -34.16 0.28 -2.80
C LEU A 170 -35.24 -0.46 -1.98
N LEU A 171 -35.32 -0.24 -0.67
CA LEU A 171 -36.41 -0.77 0.16
C LEU A 171 -37.77 -0.15 -0.19
N GLU A 172 -37.82 1.16 -0.46
CA GLU A 172 -39.04 1.83 -0.92
C GLU A 172 -39.58 1.25 -2.24
N LEU A 173 -38.69 0.74 -3.09
CA LEU A 173 -39.06 0.12 -4.36
C LEU A 173 -39.44 -1.37 -4.22
N CYS A 174 -38.90 -2.08 -3.23
CA CYS A 174 -39.07 -3.53 -3.06
C CYS A 174 -40.08 -3.95 -1.99
N ALA A 175 -40.33 -3.13 -0.96
CA ALA A 175 -41.10 -3.55 0.21
C ALA A 175 -42.60 -3.27 0.03
N HIS A 176 -43.42 -4.32 0.09
CA HIS A 176 -44.88 -4.21 0.02
C HIS A 176 -45.56 -4.00 1.40
N ASN A 177 -44.83 -4.16 2.51
CA ASN A 177 -45.37 -4.06 3.88
C ASN A 177 -44.53 -3.15 4.78
N PHE A 178 -45.20 -2.26 5.51
CA PHE A 178 -44.59 -1.30 6.43
C PHE A 178 -43.71 -1.97 7.50
N ASN A 179 -44.12 -3.12 8.03
CA ASN A 179 -43.35 -3.85 9.04
C ASN A 179 -42.01 -4.37 8.50
N ASP A 180 -41.98 -4.85 7.25
CA ASP A 180 -40.76 -5.33 6.61
C ASP A 180 -39.84 -4.16 6.25
N GLN A 181 -40.41 -3.03 5.83
CA GLN A 181 -39.68 -1.80 5.56
C GLN A 181 -39.01 -1.25 6.84
N LEU A 182 -39.71 -1.27 7.98
CA LEU A 182 -39.16 -0.85 9.27
C LEU A 182 -38.04 -1.80 9.74
N LEU A 183 -38.25 -3.11 9.65
CA LEU A 183 -37.33 -4.13 10.14
C LEU A 183 -36.06 -4.24 9.28
N LEU A 184 -36.19 -4.09 7.95
CA LEU A 184 -35.07 -4.02 7.01
C LEU A 184 -34.36 -2.66 7.06
N GLY A 185 -35.08 -1.56 7.32
CA GLY A 185 -34.51 -0.23 7.55
C GLY A 185 -33.63 -0.20 8.81
N LEU A 186 -34.11 -0.77 9.91
CA LEU A 186 -33.35 -0.93 11.15
C LEU A 186 -32.13 -1.84 10.97
N LYS A 187 -32.28 -2.98 10.27
CA LYS A 187 -31.15 -3.87 9.97
C LYS A 187 -30.10 -3.25 9.04
N GLY A 188 -30.48 -2.32 8.17
CA GLY A 188 -29.55 -1.59 7.30
C GLY A 188 -28.73 -0.52 8.02
N THR A 189 -29.29 0.08 9.08
CA THR A 189 -28.64 1.12 9.90
C THR A 189 -27.78 0.54 11.03
N MET A 190 -28.10 -0.67 11.50
CA MET A 190 -27.38 -1.38 12.58
C MET A 190 -25.87 -1.52 12.34
N PRO A 191 -25.35 -1.87 11.14
CA PRO A 191 -23.91 -1.98 10.92
C PRO A 191 -23.18 -0.64 11.04
N GLN A 192 -23.82 0.47 10.65
CA GLN A 192 -23.26 1.80 10.85
C GLN A 192 -23.24 2.17 12.34
N ALA A 193 -24.30 1.83 13.08
CA ALA A 193 -24.38 2.04 14.52
C ALA A 193 -23.33 1.20 15.28
N GLU A 194 -23.19 -0.09 14.95
CA GLU A 194 -22.16 -0.96 15.52
C GLU A 194 -20.76 -0.41 15.25
N LEU A 195 -20.49 0.04 14.03
CA LEU A 195 -19.20 0.62 13.66
C LEU A 195 -18.96 1.96 14.37
N HIS A 196 -20.01 2.75 14.60
CA HIS A 196 -19.98 3.95 15.44
C HIS A 196 -19.64 3.60 16.89
N PHE A 197 -20.29 2.61 17.49
CA PHE A 197 -20.02 2.16 18.86
C PHE A 197 -18.64 1.52 19.02
N ILE A 198 -18.18 0.75 18.03
CA ILE A 198 -16.81 0.20 18.01
C ILE A 198 -15.79 1.34 17.93
N ARG A 199 -15.99 2.32 17.04
CA ARG A 199 -15.12 3.51 16.95
C ARG A 199 -15.12 4.30 18.25
N ALA A 200 -16.29 4.53 18.85
CA ALA A 200 -16.44 5.25 20.11
C ALA A 200 -15.74 4.51 21.26
N ARG A 201 -15.89 3.17 21.36
CA ARG A 201 -15.18 2.35 22.35
C ARG A 201 -13.67 2.31 22.11
N LEU A 202 -13.21 2.23 20.86
CA LEU A 202 -11.78 2.28 20.53
C LEU A 202 -11.18 3.65 20.84
N LEU A 203 -11.89 4.75 20.54
CA LEU A 203 -11.50 6.11 20.92
C LEU A 203 -11.49 6.29 22.44
N GLY A 204 -12.54 5.84 23.13
CA GLY A 204 -12.61 5.85 24.59
C GLY A 204 -11.50 5.03 25.23
N GLY A 205 -11.18 3.85 24.69
CA GLY A 205 -10.06 3.02 25.11
C GLY A 205 -8.70 3.70 24.87
N LYS A 206 -8.51 4.37 23.72
CA LYS A 206 -7.31 5.16 23.45
C LYS A 206 -7.17 6.33 24.42
N ILE A 207 -8.24 7.10 24.64
CA ILE A 207 -8.27 8.24 25.56
C ILE A 207 -8.03 7.77 27.01
N ASN A 208 -8.61 6.65 27.42
CA ASN A 208 -8.42 6.09 28.76
C ASN A 208 -6.96 5.65 28.96
N LYS A 209 -6.37 4.96 27.97
CA LYS A 209 -4.93 4.66 27.97
C LYS A 209 -4.07 5.93 27.96
N ALA A 210 -4.48 6.98 27.23
CA ALA A 210 -3.75 8.24 27.20
C ALA A 210 -3.77 8.96 28.56
N LYS A 211 -4.94 8.98 29.23
CA LYS A 211 -5.10 9.56 30.57
C LYS A 211 -4.27 8.83 31.63
N LYS A 212 -4.04 7.52 31.46
CA LYS A 212 -3.16 6.71 32.32
C LYS A 212 -1.68 6.76 31.91
N GLY A 213 -1.34 7.41 30.79
CA GLY A 213 0.02 7.39 30.24
C GLY A 213 0.43 6.07 29.55
N GLU A 214 -0.51 5.14 29.36
CA GLU A 214 -0.29 3.79 28.80
C GLU A 214 -0.53 3.73 27.27
N LEU A 215 -0.90 4.85 26.64
CA LEU A 215 -1.16 4.88 25.20
C LEU A 215 0.14 4.88 24.40
N GLN A 216 0.53 3.70 23.91
CA GLN A 216 1.61 3.54 22.97
C GLN A 216 1.11 3.74 21.52
N ILE A 217 1.77 4.64 20.78
CA ILE A 217 1.54 4.93 19.37
C ILE A 217 2.79 4.57 18.57
N HIS A 218 2.65 4.40 17.26
CA HIS A 218 3.83 4.18 16.42
C HIS A 218 4.70 5.44 16.44
N ILE A 219 5.91 5.32 16.99
CA ILE A 219 6.85 6.42 17.12
C ILE A 219 7.70 6.57 15.83
N PRO A 220 8.13 7.80 15.48
CA PRO A 220 8.99 8.04 14.33
C PRO A 220 10.32 7.29 14.41
N ALA A 221 10.93 7.03 13.25
CA ALA A 221 12.23 6.38 13.17
C ALA A 221 13.28 7.16 14.01
N GLY A 222 13.95 6.48 14.93
CA GLY A 222 14.89 7.09 15.88
C GLY A 222 14.37 7.28 17.30
N PHE A 223 13.17 6.79 17.64
CA PHE A 223 12.65 6.76 19.02
C PHE A 223 12.25 5.33 19.42
N CYS A 224 12.35 4.98 20.70
CA CYS A 224 11.86 3.73 21.29
C CYS A 224 11.08 4.01 22.60
N TYR A 225 10.13 3.14 22.95
CA TYR A 225 9.58 3.10 24.31
C TYR A 225 10.56 2.37 25.22
N ASP A 226 10.78 2.86 26.44
CA ASP A 226 11.52 2.13 27.49
C ASP A 226 10.62 1.14 28.24
N ASP A 227 11.20 0.37 29.17
CA ASP A 227 10.49 -0.65 29.98
C ASP A 227 9.40 -0.04 30.89
N GLU A 228 9.44 1.29 31.10
CA GLU A 228 8.43 2.06 31.84
C GLU A 228 7.37 2.69 30.89
N GLY A 229 7.45 2.44 29.59
CA GLY A 229 6.48 2.92 28.59
C GLY A 229 6.66 4.38 28.15
N LYS A 230 7.81 5.00 28.42
CA LYS A 230 8.13 6.40 28.09
C LYS A 230 8.90 6.51 26.77
N ILE A 231 8.61 7.55 25.98
CA ILE A 231 9.28 7.78 24.68
C ILE A 231 10.70 8.32 24.93
N ARG A 232 11.71 7.59 24.47
CA ARG A 232 13.12 8.03 24.46
C ARG A 232 13.62 8.21 23.03
N GLY A 233 14.41 9.25 22.81
CA GLY A 233 15.24 9.33 21.60
C GLY A 233 16.25 8.18 21.62
N ASN A 234 16.41 7.51 20.48
CA ASN A 234 17.46 6.51 20.27
C ASN A 234 18.82 7.20 20.12
N THR A 235 19.21 7.95 21.15
CA THR A 235 20.55 8.48 21.35
C THR A 235 21.24 7.54 22.32
N ARG A 236 21.96 6.55 21.76
CA ARG A 236 23.06 5.80 22.39
C ARG A 236 22.89 5.54 23.90
N GLN A 237 22.18 4.46 24.26
CA GLN A 237 22.14 3.69 25.54
C GLN A 237 20.68 3.37 25.89
N LYS A 238 20.24 2.16 26.25
CA LYS A 238 20.82 0.83 26.44
C LYS A 238 19.63 -0.12 26.27
N TRP A 239 19.71 -1.08 25.34
CA TRP A 239 19.07 -2.38 25.58
C TRP A 239 19.93 -3.08 26.63
N GLY A 240 19.31 -3.95 27.44
CA GLY A 240 19.80 -4.55 28.67
C GLY A 240 21.32 -4.82 28.75
N ALA A 241 21.81 -4.78 29.99
CA ALA A 241 23.19 -4.72 30.45
C ALA A 241 24.21 -5.74 29.89
N GLU A 242 23.93 -6.49 28.83
CA GLU A 242 24.87 -7.39 28.16
C GLU A 242 24.82 -7.38 26.62
N SER A 243 23.96 -6.56 25.98
CA SER A 243 23.90 -6.53 24.50
C SER A 243 24.81 -5.46 23.89
N LYS A 244 25.92 -5.90 23.28
CA LYS A 244 26.79 -5.07 22.43
C LYS A 244 25.92 -4.41 21.35
N SER A 245 25.86 -3.08 21.32
CA SER A 245 25.10 -2.31 20.32
C SER A 245 25.47 -2.74 18.89
N CYS A 246 24.45 -3.01 18.05
CA CYS A 246 24.63 -3.27 16.63
C CYS A 246 25.48 -2.16 15.99
N SER A 247 26.49 -2.54 15.20
CA SER A 247 27.38 -1.57 14.55
C SER A 247 26.60 -0.75 13.51
N PRO A 248 26.75 0.58 13.44
CA PRO A 248 26.06 1.39 12.45
C PRO A 248 26.62 1.12 11.04
N ILE A 249 25.75 0.83 10.08
CA ILE A 249 26.09 0.52 8.68
C ILE A 249 25.22 1.39 7.76
N PRO A 250 25.79 2.05 6.74
CA PRO A 250 25.01 2.79 5.74
C PRO A 250 24.06 1.86 4.97
N GLY A 251 22.79 2.26 4.84
CA GLY A 251 21.76 1.44 4.19
C GLY A 251 21.91 1.31 2.67
N SER A 252 22.38 2.36 1.99
CA SER A 252 22.46 2.38 0.51
C SER A 252 23.36 1.26 -0.08
N PRO A 253 24.61 1.04 0.38
CA PRO A 253 25.43 -0.07 -0.10
C PRO A 253 24.77 -1.45 0.09
N VAL A 254 24.07 -1.62 1.21
CA VAL A 254 23.37 -2.87 1.56
C VAL A 254 22.17 -3.07 0.63
N GLU A 255 21.36 -2.03 0.43
CA GLU A 255 20.20 -2.05 -0.45
C GLU A 255 20.60 -2.35 -1.90
N THR A 256 21.62 -1.67 -2.44
CA THR A 256 22.11 -1.92 -3.79
C THR A 256 22.59 -3.35 -3.98
N ALA A 257 23.35 -3.90 -3.01
CA ALA A 257 23.85 -5.26 -3.08
C ALA A 257 22.72 -6.32 -3.05
N ILE A 258 21.74 -6.14 -2.14
CA ILE A 258 20.60 -7.07 -2.02
C ILE A 258 19.73 -7.01 -3.28
N VAL A 259 19.40 -5.82 -3.76
CA VAL A 259 18.56 -5.66 -4.96
C VAL A 259 19.23 -6.30 -6.16
N LYS A 260 20.53 -6.04 -6.36
CA LYS A 260 21.30 -6.66 -7.43
C LYS A 260 21.22 -8.19 -7.34
N ARG A 261 21.51 -8.75 -6.17
CA ARG A 261 21.50 -10.22 -6.00
C ARG A 261 20.13 -10.84 -6.22
N VAL A 262 19.07 -10.20 -5.72
CA VAL A 262 17.70 -10.71 -5.90
C VAL A 262 17.30 -10.71 -7.38
N LEU A 263 17.72 -9.71 -8.15
CA LEU A 263 17.45 -9.69 -9.59
C LEU A 263 18.27 -10.75 -10.35
N GLU A 264 19.53 -11.00 -9.99
CA GLU A 264 20.35 -12.09 -10.56
C GLU A 264 19.75 -13.47 -10.28
N VAL A 265 19.23 -13.70 -9.07
CA VAL A 265 18.57 -14.97 -8.72
C VAL A 265 17.28 -15.18 -9.50
N MET A 266 16.65 -14.11 -9.98
CA MET A 266 15.44 -14.16 -10.80
C MET A 266 15.73 -14.32 -12.31
N GLU A 267 16.98 -14.61 -12.70
CA GLU A 267 17.31 -14.95 -14.08
C GLU A 267 16.61 -16.24 -14.55
N PRO A 268 16.31 -16.37 -15.86
CA PRO A 268 15.57 -17.51 -16.40
C PRO A 268 16.13 -18.88 -15.99
N ALA A 269 17.47 -19.02 -15.98
CA ALA A 269 18.14 -20.27 -15.63
C ALA A 269 17.84 -20.75 -14.21
N GLN A 270 17.72 -19.83 -13.24
CA GLN A 270 17.43 -20.18 -11.84
C GLN A 270 15.94 -20.52 -11.63
N ILE A 271 15.05 -19.84 -12.35
CA ILE A 271 13.62 -20.14 -12.34
C ILE A 271 13.35 -21.50 -12.99
N GLU A 272 14.02 -21.81 -14.10
CA GLU A 272 13.94 -23.14 -14.73
C GLU A 272 14.39 -24.27 -13.80
N VAL A 273 15.45 -24.06 -13.01
CA VAL A 273 15.89 -25.04 -12.00
C VAL A 273 14.80 -25.26 -10.94
N ALA A 274 14.14 -24.19 -10.48
CA ALA A 274 13.02 -24.31 -9.53
C ALA A 274 11.79 -25.01 -10.13
N VAL A 275 11.49 -24.76 -11.41
CA VAL A 275 10.40 -25.45 -12.13
C VAL A 275 10.72 -26.93 -12.33
N LYS A 276 11.94 -27.28 -12.77
CA LYS A 276 12.37 -28.68 -12.91
C LYS A 276 12.35 -29.43 -11.58
N ALA A 277 12.82 -28.80 -10.50
CA ALA A 277 12.74 -29.38 -9.16
C ALA A 277 11.28 -29.65 -8.73
N PHE A 278 10.36 -28.74 -9.08
CA PHE A 278 8.93 -28.94 -8.83
C PHE A 278 8.34 -30.06 -9.68
N GLU A 279 8.71 -30.17 -10.95
CA GLU A 279 8.27 -31.27 -11.83
C GLU A 279 8.69 -32.64 -11.33
N GLU A 280 9.90 -32.77 -10.76
CA GLU A 280 10.34 -34.01 -10.11
C GLU A 280 9.49 -34.34 -8.86
N LEU A 281 9.11 -33.33 -8.07
CA LEU A 281 8.24 -33.50 -6.91
C LEU A 281 6.82 -33.91 -7.33
N GLU A 282 6.29 -33.32 -8.40
CA GLU A 282 5.00 -33.64 -8.98
C GLU A 282 4.98 -35.09 -9.51
N GLN A 283 6.02 -35.51 -10.24
CA GLN A 283 6.16 -36.90 -10.69
C GLN A 283 6.20 -37.89 -9.52
N ARG A 284 6.88 -37.55 -8.42
CA ARG A 284 6.91 -38.38 -7.20
C ARG A 284 5.55 -38.45 -6.52
N SER A 285 4.82 -37.33 -6.41
CA SER A 285 3.45 -37.31 -5.90
C SER A 285 2.53 -38.20 -6.74
N HIS A 286 2.61 -38.12 -8.08
CA HIS A 286 1.85 -39.01 -8.96
C HIS A 286 2.19 -40.50 -8.78
N MET A 287 3.46 -40.84 -8.52
CA MET A 287 3.85 -42.23 -8.23
C MET A 287 3.26 -42.73 -6.90
N LEU A 288 3.27 -41.89 -5.86
CA LEU A 288 2.67 -42.22 -4.56
C LEU A 288 1.15 -42.35 -4.64
N ASP A 289 0.48 -41.46 -5.37
CA ASP A 289 -0.97 -41.52 -5.63
C ASP A 289 -1.34 -42.85 -6.32
N ARG A 290 -0.57 -43.26 -7.33
CA ARG A 290 -0.75 -44.59 -7.96
C ARG A 290 -0.56 -45.74 -6.98
N GLN A 291 0.41 -45.66 -6.07
CA GLN A 291 0.65 -46.69 -5.07
C GLN A 291 -0.53 -46.81 -4.08
N TRP A 292 -1.07 -45.68 -3.62
CA TRP A 292 -2.27 -45.66 -2.78
C TRP A 292 -3.48 -46.25 -3.49
N GLN A 293 -3.71 -45.85 -4.76
CA GLN A 293 -4.79 -46.42 -5.57
C GLN A 293 -4.66 -47.94 -5.74
N MET A 294 -3.44 -48.45 -5.94
CA MET A 294 -3.20 -49.89 -6.02
C MET A 294 -3.47 -50.60 -4.69
N GLN A 295 -3.12 -49.99 -3.55
CA GLN A 295 -3.39 -50.54 -2.23
C GLN A 295 -4.89 -50.63 -1.94
N ILE A 296 -5.66 -49.57 -2.27
CA ILE A 296 -7.12 -49.57 -2.17
C ILE A 296 -7.73 -50.65 -3.07
N LYS A 297 -7.28 -50.76 -4.33
CA LYS A 297 -7.74 -51.81 -5.25
C LYS A 297 -7.48 -53.22 -4.74
N ARG A 298 -6.33 -53.46 -4.09
CA ARG A 298 -6.01 -54.76 -3.47
C ARG A 298 -6.94 -55.06 -2.29
N ALA A 299 -7.16 -54.08 -1.41
CA ALA A 299 -8.07 -54.25 -0.28
C ALA A 299 -9.52 -54.48 -0.74
N ASP A 300 -9.99 -53.78 -1.78
CA ASP A 300 -11.31 -53.98 -2.38
C ASP A 300 -11.46 -55.39 -2.96
N TYR A 301 -10.43 -55.88 -3.65
CA TYR A 301 -10.41 -57.24 -4.16
C TYR A 301 -10.51 -58.29 -3.04
N GLU A 302 -9.75 -58.13 -1.94
CA GLU A 302 -9.80 -59.03 -0.79
C GLU A 302 -11.17 -59.03 -0.11
N VAL A 303 -11.82 -57.86 0.01
CA VAL A 303 -13.21 -57.75 0.49
C VAL A 303 -14.16 -58.58 -0.39
N ARG A 304 -14.11 -58.39 -1.72
CA ARG A 304 -14.97 -59.13 -2.66
C ARG A 304 -14.70 -60.63 -2.66
N LEU A 305 -13.44 -61.04 -2.44
CA LEU A 305 -13.08 -62.45 -2.35
C LEU A 305 -13.58 -63.06 -1.04
N ALA A 306 -13.42 -62.37 0.09
CA ALA A 306 -13.91 -62.81 1.39
C ALA A 306 -15.44 -62.89 1.41
N GLN A 307 -16.13 -61.92 0.80
CA GLN A 307 -17.58 -61.92 0.63
C GLN A 307 -18.06 -63.15 -0.13
N ARG A 308 -17.52 -63.40 -1.33
CA ARG A 308 -17.91 -64.57 -2.14
C ARG A 308 -17.70 -65.89 -1.39
N ARG A 309 -16.58 -66.03 -0.68
CA ARG A 309 -16.30 -67.22 0.13
C ARG A 309 -17.30 -67.42 1.26
N TYR A 310 -17.78 -66.34 1.88
CA TYR A 310 -18.82 -66.39 2.90
C TYR A 310 -20.18 -66.79 2.30
N GLU A 311 -20.55 -66.20 1.16
CA GLU A 311 -21.81 -66.48 0.44
C GLU A 311 -21.88 -67.93 -0.11
N GLU A 312 -20.74 -68.51 -0.48
CA GLU A 312 -20.64 -69.90 -0.99
C GLU A 312 -20.70 -70.97 0.11
N VAL A 313 -20.58 -70.61 1.39
CA VAL A 313 -20.52 -71.59 2.49
C VAL A 313 -21.92 -72.09 2.87
N ASP A 314 -22.05 -73.40 3.10
CA ASP A 314 -23.30 -73.99 3.57
C ASP A 314 -23.67 -73.46 4.98
N PRO A 315 -24.87 -72.90 5.19
CA PRO A 315 -25.31 -72.37 6.49
C PRO A 315 -25.27 -73.38 7.65
N SER A 316 -25.33 -74.68 7.37
CA SER A 316 -25.21 -75.74 8.38
C SER A 316 -23.82 -75.78 9.05
N ASN A 317 -22.77 -75.28 8.37
CA ASN A 317 -21.39 -75.23 8.87
C ASN A 317 -21.12 -73.94 9.67
N ARG A 318 -21.84 -73.76 10.78
CA ARG A 318 -21.87 -72.53 11.59
C ARG A 318 -20.50 -71.98 12.01
N LEU A 319 -19.56 -72.86 12.39
CA LEU A 319 -18.20 -72.46 12.80
C LEU A 319 -17.37 -71.89 11.63
N ILE A 320 -17.54 -72.45 10.42
CA ILE A 320 -16.83 -72.00 9.21
C ILE A 320 -17.43 -70.68 8.75
N ALA A 321 -18.77 -70.56 8.74
CA ALA A 321 -19.47 -69.32 8.43
C ALA A 321 -19.03 -68.16 9.33
N ALA A 322 -18.99 -68.36 10.66
CA ALA A 322 -18.54 -67.33 11.60
C ALA A 322 -17.06 -66.92 11.38
N THR A 323 -16.20 -67.86 10.97
CA THR A 323 -14.80 -67.57 10.67
C THR A 323 -14.64 -66.76 9.38
N LEU A 324 -15.43 -67.07 8.35
CA LEU A 324 -15.43 -66.35 7.07
C LEU A 324 -16.06 -64.96 7.22
N GLU A 325 -17.12 -64.84 8.01
CA GLU A 325 -17.73 -63.55 8.38
C GLU A 325 -16.71 -62.64 9.07
N LYS A 326 -15.96 -63.17 10.05
CA LYS A 326 -14.88 -62.44 10.70
C LYS A 326 -13.84 -61.96 9.69
N ARG A 327 -13.38 -62.83 8.78
CA ARG A 327 -12.42 -62.47 7.72
C ARG A 327 -12.96 -61.40 6.77
N TRP A 328 -14.25 -61.44 6.46
CA TRP A 328 -14.89 -60.41 5.64
C TRP A 328 -14.95 -59.07 6.38
N ASN A 329 -15.34 -59.07 7.66
CA ASN A 329 -15.32 -57.87 8.51
C ASN A 329 -13.89 -57.30 8.66
N ASP A 330 -12.88 -58.13 8.88
CA ASP A 330 -11.48 -57.71 8.95
C ASP A 330 -11.01 -57.07 7.63
N ALA A 331 -11.41 -57.64 6.47
CA ALA A 331 -11.11 -57.06 5.16
C ALA A 331 -11.82 -55.72 4.91
N LEU A 332 -13.07 -55.57 5.36
CA LEU A 332 -13.83 -54.31 5.28
C LEU A 332 -13.18 -53.20 6.12
N ILE A 333 -12.71 -53.54 7.32
CA ILE A 333 -11.95 -52.62 8.18
C ILE A 333 -10.67 -52.18 7.48
N ALA A 334 -9.90 -53.12 6.92
CA ALA A 334 -8.64 -52.82 6.23
C ALA A 334 -8.86 -51.93 4.99
N LEU A 335 -9.94 -52.13 4.21
CA LEU A 335 -10.30 -51.26 3.09
C LEU A 335 -10.62 -49.85 3.57
N LYS A 336 -11.42 -49.72 4.63
CA LYS A 336 -11.80 -48.43 5.21
C LYS A 336 -10.60 -47.68 5.78
N GLU A 337 -9.67 -48.38 6.41
CA GLU A 337 -8.40 -47.81 6.88
C GLU A 337 -7.53 -47.31 5.73
N ALA A 338 -7.37 -48.11 4.67
CA ALA A 338 -6.60 -47.71 3.49
C ALA A 338 -7.20 -46.49 2.78
N GLN A 339 -8.53 -46.40 2.69
CA GLN A 339 -9.23 -45.22 2.16
C GLN A 339 -9.04 -43.99 3.05
N SER A 340 -9.17 -44.15 4.37
CA SER A 340 -8.99 -43.05 5.33
C SER A 340 -7.56 -42.49 5.29
N GLN A 341 -6.56 -43.36 5.18
CA GLN A 341 -5.15 -42.96 5.05
C GLN A 341 -4.89 -42.23 3.72
N TYR A 342 -5.51 -42.68 2.62
CA TYR A 342 -5.41 -41.99 1.33
C TYR A 342 -6.09 -40.63 1.35
N ASP A 343 -7.26 -40.49 1.99
CA ASP A 343 -7.93 -39.21 2.17
C ASP A 343 -7.08 -38.25 3.02
N GLU A 344 -6.42 -38.75 4.07
CA GLU A 344 -5.49 -37.96 4.87
C GLU A 344 -4.25 -37.54 4.06
N TYR A 345 -3.71 -38.43 3.22
CA TYR A 345 -2.64 -38.13 2.27
C TYR A 345 -3.05 -37.05 1.26
N LYS A 346 -4.23 -37.20 0.62
CA LYS A 346 -4.81 -36.22 -0.32
C LYS A 346 -5.05 -34.85 0.31
N ARG A 347 -5.46 -34.79 1.58
CA ARG A 347 -5.64 -33.51 2.29
C ARG A 347 -4.31 -32.81 2.57
N LYS A 348 -3.21 -33.55 2.68
CA LYS A 348 -1.86 -33.02 2.94
C LYS A 348 -1.09 -32.69 1.66
N ASP A 349 -1.42 -33.32 0.52
CA ASP A 349 -0.68 -33.17 -0.74
C ASP A 349 -1.42 -32.27 -1.75
N VAL A 350 -0.87 -31.07 -2.00
CA VAL A 350 -1.45 -30.02 -2.87
C VAL A 350 -0.50 -29.69 -4.05
N LEU A 351 0.46 -30.57 -4.37
CA LEU A 351 1.60 -30.25 -5.24
C LEU A 351 1.34 -30.46 -6.75
N VAL A 352 0.14 -30.17 -7.26
CA VAL A 352 -0.15 -30.25 -8.70
C VAL A 352 -0.36 -28.84 -9.24
N ALA A 353 0.46 -28.44 -10.22
CA ALA A 353 0.37 -27.12 -10.85
C ALA A 353 0.01 -27.25 -12.33
N THR A 354 -0.87 -26.38 -12.81
CA THR A 354 -1.26 -26.41 -14.23
C THR A 354 -0.11 -25.94 -15.13
N LYS A 355 -0.11 -26.37 -16.40
CA LYS A 355 0.85 -25.89 -17.39
C LYS A 355 0.88 -24.36 -17.48
N GLN A 356 -0.29 -23.73 -17.46
CA GLN A 356 -0.42 -22.27 -17.42
C GLN A 356 0.30 -21.64 -16.22
N GLN A 357 0.20 -22.23 -15.02
CA GLN A 357 0.89 -21.71 -13.84
C GLN A 357 2.41 -21.83 -13.95
N LYS A 358 2.92 -22.87 -14.60
CA LYS A 358 4.36 -23.03 -14.86
C LYS A 358 4.87 -21.99 -15.86
N ASP A 359 4.12 -21.77 -16.93
CA ASP A 359 4.42 -20.75 -17.94
C ASP A 359 4.41 -19.33 -17.33
N GLU A 360 3.45 -19.04 -16.45
CA GLU A 360 3.38 -17.76 -15.72
C GLU A 360 4.59 -17.56 -14.77
N VAL A 361 5.06 -18.62 -14.12
CA VAL A 361 6.26 -18.56 -13.26
C VAL A 361 7.52 -18.31 -14.10
N LEU A 362 7.63 -18.92 -15.29
CA LEU A 362 8.73 -18.68 -16.22
C LEU A 362 8.76 -17.23 -16.73
N ALA A 363 7.57 -16.62 -16.94
CA ALA A 363 7.46 -15.22 -17.36
C ALA A 363 8.02 -14.20 -16.34
N LEU A 364 8.06 -14.56 -15.04
CA LEU A 364 8.61 -13.69 -13.99
C LEU A 364 10.05 -13.23 -14.25
N ALA A 365 10.84 -14.05 -14.95
CA ALA A 365 12.22 -13.76 -15.27
C ALA A 365 12.37 -12.44 -16.07
N GLN A 366 11.38 -12.13 -16.90
CA GLN A 366 11.37 -10.94 -17.75
C GLN A 366 10.60 -9.79 -17.09
N ASP A 367 9.50 -10.11 -16.40
CA ASP A 367 8.59 -9.09 -15.86
C ASP A 367 9.12 -8.41 -14.59
N LEU A 368 9.80 -9.15 -13.70
CA LEU A 368 10.20 -8.62 -12.40
C LEU A 368 11.25 -7.49 -12.50
N PRO A 369 12.35 -7.61 -13.28
CA PRO A 369 13.31 -6.52 -13.42
C PRO A 369 12.69 -5.27 -14.04
N ARG A 370 11.78 -5.45 -15.01
CA ARG A 370 11.03 -4.35 -15.62
C ARG A 370 10.17 -3.64 -14.56
N LEU A 371 9.32 -4.39 -13.84
CA LEU A 371 8.43 -3.84 -12.81
C LEU A 371 9.17 -3.18 -11.65
N TRP A 372 10.34 -3.70 -11.27
CA TRP A 372 11.12 -3.14 -10.17
C TRP A 372 11.60 -1.70 -10.45
N ASN A 373 11.96 -1.43 -11.71
CA ASN A 373 12.56 -0.17 -12.16
C ASN A 373 11.55 0.90 -12.59
N VAL A 374 10.27 0.56 -12.75
CA VAL A 374 9.23 1.56 -13.07
C VAL A 374 8.98 2.48 -11.87
N GLU A 375 8.86 3.78 -12.12
CA GLU A 375 8.64 4.80 -11.08
C GLU A 375 7.32 4.62 -10.31
N SER A 376 6.31 4.03 -10.93
CA SER A 376 5.01 3.71 -10.30
C SER A 376 5.08 2.61 -9.23
N THR A 377 6.17 1.83 -9.17
CA THR A 377 6.34 0.77 -8.17
C THR A 377 6.72 1.36 -6.83
N SER A 378 5.82 1.23 -5.85
CA SER A 378 6.03 1.79 -4.51
C SER A 378 7.11 1.04 -3.73
N THR A 379 7.78 1.72 -2.80
CA THR A 379 8.73 1.08 -1.85
C THR A 379 8.07 -0.01 -1.00
N ARG A 380 6.75 0.08 -0.78
CA ARG A 380 5.99 -0.96 -0.08
C ARG A 380 5.94 -2.25 -0.89
N ASP A 381 5.76 -2.16 -2.19
CA ASP A 381 5.68 -3.31 -3.08
C ASP A 381 7.05 -3.95 -3.29
N ARG A 382 8.10 -3.16 -3.47
CA ARG A 382 9.50 -3.64 -3.47
C ARG A 382 9.84 -4.46 -2.22
N LYS A 383 9.43 -3.98 -1.04
CA LYS A 383 9.61 -4.73 0.22
C LYS A 383 8.79 -6.01 0.31
N ARG A 384 7.59 -6.05 -0.28
CA ARG A 384 6.75 -7.24 -0.31
C ARG A 384 7.35 -8.32 -1.19
N ILE A 385 7.83 -7.95 -2.37
CA ILE A 385 8.55 -8.84 -3.29
C ILE A 385 9.76 -9.45 -2.57
N LEU A 386 10.59 -8.64 -1.91
CA LEU A 386 11.76 -9.12 -1.16
C LEU A 386 11.39 -10.14 -0.07
N ARG A 387 10.30 -9.92 0.66
CA ARG A 387 9.85 -10.84 1.73
C ARG A 387 9.33 -12.18 1.21
N LEU A 388 8.88 -12.24 -0.04
CA LEU A 388 8.47 -13.50 -0.67
C LEU A 388 9.67 -14.36 -1.10
N LEU A 389 10.83 -13.73 -1.33
CA LEU A 389 12.04 -14.43 -1.79
C LEU A 389 13.01 -14.70 -0.64
N THR A 390 13.13 -13.75 0.30
CA THR A 390 14.07 -13.81 1.43
C THR A 390 13.34 -14.01 2.75
N LYS A 391 13.93 -14.82 3.64
CA LYS A 391 13.43 -15.10 4.98
C LYS A 391 14.00 -14.10 5.98
N ASP A 392 15.32 -13.94 5.98
CA ASP A 392 16.03 -12.95 6.78
C ASP A 392 17.39 -12.61 6.14
N ILE A 393 17.91 -11.43 6.51
CA ILE A 393 19.23 -10.97 6.08
C ILE A 393 19.96 -10.51 7.34
N THR A 394 21.04 -11.20 7.67
CA THR A 394 21.90 -10.87 8.81
C THR A 394 23.09 -10.08 8.30
N VAL A 395 23.35 -8.91 8.90
CA VAL A 395 24.45 -8.03 8.48
C VAL A 395 25.58 -8.11 9.49
N GLU A 396 26.72 -8.65 9.06
CA GLU A 396 27.95 -8.66 9.83
C GLU A 396 28.88 -7.54 9.37
N ARG A 397 29.39 -6.74 10.31
CA ARG A 397 30.42 -5.75 10.02
C ARG A 397 31.79 -6.31 10.37
N LEU A 398 32.67 -6.40 9.38
CA LEU A 398 34.07 -6.72 9.59
C LEU A 398 34.75 -5.50 10.24
N ARG A 399 35.18 -5.62 11.50
CA ARG A 399 35.64 -4.46 12.29
C ARG A 399 36.95 -3.85 11.80
N ASN A 400 37.80 -4.68 11.20
CA ASN A 400 39.15 -4.29 10.75
C ASN A 400 39.20 -4.02 9.25
N GLU A 401 38.10 -4.27 8.54
CA GLU A 401 38.00 -4.08 7.10
C GLU A 401 36.90 -3.06 6.79
N GLN A 402 37.05 -2.34 5.69
CA GLN A 402 36.04 -1.37 5.24
C GLN A 402 34.91 -2.11 4.49
N LYS A 403 34.46 -3.24 5.04
CA LYS A 403 33.54 -4.20 4.43
C LYS A 403 32.44 -4.63 5.42
N ALA A 404 31.33 -5.10 4.86
CA ALA A 404 30.29 -5.85 5.56
C ALA A 404 29.99 -7.14 4.80
N VAL A 405 29.60 -8.19 5.52
CA VAL A 405 29.09 -9.44 4.95
C VAL A 405 27.59 -9.49 5.19
N LEU A 406 26.81 -9.73 4.13
CA LEU A 406 25.37 -9.94 4.20
C LEU A 406 25.09 -11.43 4.09
N HIS A 407 24.65 -12.04 5.19
CA HIS A 407 24.19 -13.42 5.20
C HIS A 407 22.71 -13.43 4.83
N ILE A 408 22.40 -13.84 3.60
CA ILE A 408 21.04 -13.95 3.08
C ILE A 408 20.54 -15.35 3.35
N ARG A 409 19.41 -15.48 4.04
CA ARG A 409 18.65 -16.73 4.11
C ARG A 409 17.44 -16.63 3.21
N TRP A 410 17.40 -17.47 2.19
CA TRP A 410 16.28 -17.57 1.25
C TRP A 410 15.11 -18.35 1.87
N GLN A 411 13.92 -18.24 1.28
CA GLN A 411 12.75 -18.99 1.76
C GLN A 411 12.90 -20.51 1.63
N THR A 412 13.83 -21.01 0.81
CA THR A 412 14.22 -22.42 0.75
C THR A 412 15.19 -22.84 1.87
N ASN A 413 15.53 -21.93 2.78
CA ASN A 413 16.62 -22.02 3.76
C ASN A 413 18.02 -22.16 3.13
N ALA A 414 18.17 -22.01 1.81
CA ALA A 414 19.47 -21.78 1.20
C ALA A 414 20.09 -20.51 1.83
N THR A 415 21.39 -20.56 2.08
CA THR A 415 22.14 -19.45 2.68
C THR A 415 23.24 -19.01 1.73
N GLU A 416 23.45 -17.70 1.63
CA GLU A 416 24.49 -17.11 0.80
C GLU A 416 25.09 -15.91 1.51
N ASP A 417 26.40 -15.73 1.34
CA ASP A 417 27.14 -14.61 1.92
C ASP A 417 27.57 -13.65 0.81
N LEU A 418 27.22 -12.37 0.95
CA LEU A 418 27.63 -11.31 0.03
C LEU A 418 28.56 -10.32 0.72
N GLU A 419 29.75 -10.12 0.16
CA GLU A 419 30.64 -9.05 0.60
C GLU A 419 30.25 -7.71 -0.01
N VAL A 420 30.13 -6.69 0.84
CA VAL A 420 29.80 -5.32 0.46
C VAL A 420 30.87 -4.36 0.95
N GLN A 421 31.40 -3.56 0.03
CA GLN A 421 32.31 -2.48 0.35
C GLN A 421 31.55 -1.32 1.00
N LEU A 422 31.98 -0.93 2.20
CA LEU A 422 31.39 0.19 2.92
C LEU A 422 32.07 1.50 2.51
N PRO A 423 31.36 2.62 2.38
CA PRO A 423 32.00 3.91 2.09
C PRO A 423 32.94 4.30 3.23
N GLN A 424 34.11 4.83 2.87
CA GLN A 424 35.08 5.32 3.85
C GLN A 424 34.43 6.32 4.81
N LYS A 425 34.85 6.27 6.08
CA LYS A 425 34.37 7.22 7.10
C LYS A 425 34.67 8.65 6.64
N SER A 426 33.73 9.57 6.83
CA SER A 426 33.81 10.94 6.30
C SER A 426 35.11 11.65 6.67
N TYR A 427 35.61 11.46 7.90
CA TYR A 427 36.87 12.08 8.34
C TYR A 427 38.12 11.52 7.64
N VAL A 428 38.10 10.28 7.15
CA VAL A 428 39.20 9.70 6.35
C VAL A 428 39.18 10.30 4.95
N ARG A 429 37.98 10.39 4.35
CA ARG A 429 37.77 11.04 3.05
C ARG A 429 38.19 12.52 3.06
N TRP A 430 38.07 13.20 4.20
CA TRP A 430 38.43 14.61 4.36
C TRP A 430 39.85 14.86 4.85
N ARG A 431 40.61 13.83 5.24
CA ARG A 431 41.98 13.98 5.72
C ARG A 431 42.93 14.09 4.51
N HIS A 432 43.80 15.09 4.52
CA HIS A 432 44.91 15.17 3.57
C HIS A 432 45.89 14.03 3.79
N SER A 433 46.66 13.66 2.75
CA SER A 433 47.68 12.62 2.88
C SER A 433 48.65 12.94 4.02
N LYS A 434 49.26 11.91 4.60
CA LYS A 434 50.20 12.07 5.71
C LYS A 434 51.34 13.02 5.35
N ASP A 435 51.79 12.96 4.10
CA ASP A 435 52.87 13.79 3.57
C ASP A 435 52.52 15.27 3.56
N ILE A 436 51.28 15.64 3.18
CA ILE A 436 50.81 17.03 3.20
C ILE A 436 50.69 17.52 4.65
N VAL A 437 50.16 16.69 5.55
CA VAL A 437 50.03 17.06 6.98
C VAL A 437 51.39 17.26 7.63
N ASP A 438 52.37 16.41 7.31
CA ASP A 438 53.73 16.52 7.85
C ASP A 438 54.49 17.72 7.24
N ARG A 439 54.26 18.03 5.96
CA ARG A 439 54.77 19.26 5.32
C ARG A 439 54.19 20.53 5.95
N ILE A 440 52.89 20.56 6.23
CA ILE A 440 52.25 21.69 6.95
C ILE A 440 52.84 21.84 8.36
N ARG A 441 53.05 20.74 9.10
CA ARG A 441 53.66 20.77 10.44
C ARG A 441 55.09 21.30 10.43
N GLN A 442 55.87 20.97 9.41
CA GLN A 442 57.22 21.50 9.24
C GLN A 442 57.18 23.01 8.95
N LEU A 443 56.34 23.44 8.01
CA LEU A 443 56.23 24.85 7.63
C LEU A 443 55.65 25.73 8.75
N SER A 444 54.75 25.20 9.59
CA SER A 444 54.18 25.93 10.75
C SER A 444 55.20 26.28 11.83
N THR A 445 56.42 25.72 11.78
CA THR A 445 57.49 26.09 12.72
C THR A 445 58.17 27.41 12.35
N THR A 446 58.08 27.82 11.08
CA THR A 446 58.85 28.96 10.54
C THR A 446 57.98 30.00 9.83
N MET A 447 56.77 29.64 9.42
CA MET A 447 55.87 30.49 8.63
C MET A 447 54.51 30.64 9.32
N THR A 448 53.83 31.76 9.06
CA THR A 448 52.45 31.97 9.50
C THR A 448 51.46 31.24 8.61
N ASP A 449 50.26 30.95 9.13
CA ASP A 449 49.21 30.23 8.38
C ASP A 449 48.90 30.87 7.02
N GLU A 450 48.94 32.20 6.92
CA GLU A 450 48.70 32.94 5.67
C GLU A 450 49.82 32.73 4.63
N GLN A 451 51.07 32.67 5.08
CA GLN A 451 52.22 32.38 4.22
C GLN A 451 52.21 30.92 3.75
N ILE A 452 51.78 30.01 4.62
CA ILE A 452 51.60 28.59 4.29
C ILE A 452 50.51 28.44 3.23
N ILE A 453 49.36 29.09 3.40
CA ILE A 453 48.27 29.09 2.42
C ILE A 453 48.75 29.62 1.05
N ASN A 454 49.50 30.72 1.04
CA ASN A 454 50.03 31.31 -0.19
C ASN A 454 51.06 30.41 -0.90
N LEU A 455 51.73 29.52 -0.17
CA LEU A 455 52.65 28.52 -0.72
C LEU A 455 51.91 27.29 -1.29
N PHE A 456 50.83 26.85 -0.65
CA PHE A 456 50.07 25.65 -1.07
C PHE A 456 49.01 25.93 -2.16
N ASN A 457 48.46 27.14 -2.24
CA ASN A 457 47.47 27.54 -3.26
C ASN A 457 47.95 27.34 -4.72
N PRO A 458 49.17 27.76 -5.12
CA PRO A 458 49.65 27.55 -6.49
C PRO A 458 49.99 26.07 -6.81
N GLU A 459 50.21 25.23 -5.80
CA GLU A 459 50.43 23.78 -5.96
C GLU A 459 49.11 22.99 -6.14
N GLY A 460 47.95 23.67 -6.17
CA GLY A 460 46.63 23.04 -6.33
C GLY A 460 46.15 22.27 -5.09
N LEU A 461 46.84 22.41 -3.95
CA LEU A 461 46.55 21.72 -2.70
C LEU A 461 45.48 22.47 -1.89
N ILE A 462 44.24 22.43 -2.39
CA ILE A 462 43.07 22.97 -1.70
C ILE A 462 42.50 21.96 -0.69
N THR A 463 41.82 22.44 0.35
CA THR A 463 41.19 21.55 1.35
C THR A 463 40.26 20.53 0.68
N ASN A 464 40.25 19.26 1.11
CA ASN A 464 39.33 18.23 0.55
C ASN A 464 37.84 18.57 0.73
N LYS A 465 37.54 19.58 1.54
CA LYS A 465 36.21 20.19 1.70
C LYS A 465 35.86 21.14 0.54
N ALA A 466 36.85 21.77 -0.09
CA ALA A 466 36.71 22.64 -1.26
C ALA A 466 36.62 21.85 -2.59
N LEU A 467 37.23 20.66 -2.69
CA LEU A 467 37.08 19.76 -3.86
C LEU A 467 35.65 19.22 -4.05
N CYS A 468 34.83 19.20 -2.99
CA CYS A 468 33.38 18.94 -3.07
C CYS A 468 32.59 20.15 -3.60
N ASN A 469 33.22 21.31 -3.68
CA ASN A 469 32.68 22.56 -4.20
C ASN A 469 33.44 23.00 -5.45
N GLN A 470 33.74 22.08 -6.38
CA GLN A 470 33.92 22.49 -7.77
C GLN A 470 32.58 23.00 -8.28
N LYS A 471 32.32 24.28 -7.99
CA LYS A 471 31.32 25.08 -8.68
C LYS A 471 31.83 25.27 -10.11
N SER A 472 30.97 25.07 -11.10
CA SER A 472 31.24 25.62 -12.44
C SER A 472 31.50 27.13 -12.29
N GLU A 473 32.32 27.71 -13.18
CA GLU A 473 32.61 29.17 -13.16
C GLU A 473 31.35 30.05 -13.23
N GLU A 474 30.19 29.46 -13.53
CA GLU A 474 28.88 30.10 -13.63
C GLU A 474 28.06 30.10 -12.31
N GLU A 475 28.46 29.37 -11.26
CA GLU A 475 27.63 29.22 -10.06
C GLU A 475 28.07 30.10 -8.86
N LEU A 476 27.27 31.13 -8.56
CA LEU A 476 27.44 32.02 -7.39
C LEU A 476 27.21 31.28 -6.05
N SER A 477 28.03 31.55 -5.04
CA SER A 477 27.83 31.02 -3.67
C SER A 477 26.67 31.72 -2.94
N VAL A 478 26.12 31.09 -1.89
CA VAL A 478 25.07 31.69 -1.04
C VAL A 478 25.45 33.09 -0.54
N LYS A 479 26.74 33.29 -0.24
CA LYS A 479 27.27 34.58 0.20
C LYS A 479 27.32 35.59 -0.95
N GLN A 480 27.80 35.18 -2.12
CA GLN A 480 27.86 36.03 -3.31
C GLN A 480 26.46 36.41 -3.83
N VAL A 481 25.49 35.49 -3.77
CA VAL A 481 24.08 35.78 -4.10
C VAL A 481 23.47 36.74 -3.06
N ALA A 482 23.72 36.50 -1.77
CA ALA A 482 23.25 37.40 -0.70
C ALA A 482 23.77 38.83 -0.87
N GLU A 483 25.05 38.99 -1.20
CA GLU A 483 25.68 40.30 -1.45
C GLU A 483 25.19 40.91 -2.77
N LYS A 484 25.07 40.13 -3.85
CA LYS A 484 24.59 40.60 -5.16
C LYS A 484 23.15 41.13 -5.11
N PHE A 485 22.29 40.50 -4.31
CA PHE A 485 20.87 40.86 -4.20
C PHE A 485 20.54 41.62 -2.90
N ASN A 486 21.54 41.96 -2.08
CA ASN A 486 21.40 42.63 -0.79
C ASN A 486 20.34 41.99 0.14
N VAL A 487 20.35 40.65 0.23
CA VAL A 487 19.42 39.85 1.07
C VAL A 487 20.20 39.03 2.09
N SER A 488 19.57 38.68 3.22
CA SER A 488 20.25 37.88 4.24
C SER A 488 20.56 36.45 3.76
N HIS A 489 21.60 35.82 4.32
CA HIS A 489 21.94 34.43 4.02
C HIS A 489 20.79 33.43 4.24
N GLY A 490 19.86 33.75 5.15
CA GLY A 490 18.65 32.94 5.40
C GLY A 490 17.68 32.94 4.22
N VAL A 491 17.56 34.06 3.51
CA VAL A 491 16.71 34.18 2.31
C VAL A 491 17.28 33.33 1.18
N VAL A 492 18.60 33.38 0.98
CA VAL A 492 19.27 32.59 -0.07
C VAL A 492 19.25 31.10 0.24
N ARG A 493 19.41 30.68 1.50
CA ARG A 493 19.21 29.27 1.89
C ARG A 493 17.77 28.82 1.66
N ASN A 494 16.79 29.69 1.91
CA ASN A 494 15.39 29.38 1.67
C ASN A 494 15.09 29.17 0.17
N TRP A 495 15.64 30.03 -0.72
CA TRP A 495 15.56 29.85 -2.18
C TRP A 495 16.14 28.50 -2.63
N ILE A 496 17.18 28.00 -1.94
CA ILE A 496 17.82 26.72 -2.23
C ILE A 496 17.05 25.53 -1.64
N GLU A 497 16.44 25.67 -0.46
CA GLU A 497 15.64 24.63 0.20
C GLU A 497 14.24 24.48 -0.41
N HIS A 498 13.69 25.56 -0.97
CA HIS A 498 12.35 25.60 -1.58
C HIS A 498 12.46 25.95 -3.06
N ARG A 499 13.32 25.24 -3.82
CA ARG A 499 13.75 25.52 -5.22
C ARG A 499 12.66 25.89 -6.24
N GLU A 500 11.38 25.84 -5.89
CA GLU A 500 10.25 26.18 -6.76
C GLU A 500 9.31 27.28 -6.21
N VAL A 501 9.61 27.91 -5.07
CA VAL A 501 8.72 28.90 -4.44
C VAL A 501 9.45 30.18 -4.07
N ALA A 502 9.22 31.25 -4.83
CA ALA A 502 9.65 32.60 -4.50
C ALA A 502 8.60 33.26 -3.59
N TYR A 503 8.89 33.38 -2.29
CA TYR A 503 8.05 34.15 -1.38
C TYR A 503 8.41 35.64 -1.46
N THR A 504 7.40 36.50 -1.55
CA THR A 504 7.59 37.94 -1.30
C THR A 504 7.94 38.15 0.18
N PRO A 505 8.63 39.26 0.56
CA PRO A 505 8.95 39.52 1.96
C PRO A 505 7.73 39.50 2.88
N LEU A 506 6.59 40.01 2.39
CA LEU A 506 5.31 39.96 3.09
C LEU A 506 4.76 38.53 3.18
N ALA A 507 4.75 37.77 2.08
CA ALA A 507 4.33 36.36 2.11
C ALA A 507 5.18 35.52 3.07
N TYR A 508 6.49 35.78 3.14
CA TYR A 508 7.37 35.10 4.08
C TYR A 508 7.03 35.42 5.56
N ALA A 509 6.73 36.68 5.87
CA ALA A 509 6.29 37.08 7.21
C ALA A 509 4.97 36.39 7.59
N ILE A 510 4.01 36.31 6.65
CA ILE A 510 2.74 35.59 6.82
C ILE A 510 2.97 34.09 7.03
N LEU A 511 3.89 33.48 6.29
CA LEU A 511 4.24 32.06 6.44
C LEU A 511 4.72 31.75 7.87
N ARG A 512 5.56 32.63 8.42
CA ARG A 512 6.11 32.52 9.79
C ARG A 512 5.12 32.90 10.89
N LYS A 513 3.94 33.42 10.53
CA LYS A 513 2.93 33.98 11.46
C LYS A 513 3.52 35.07 12.37
N ASP A 514 4.44 35.86 11.82
CA ASP A 514 5.10 36.94 12.55
C ASP A 514 4.35 38.26 12.30
N SER A 515 3.36 38.57 13.14
CA SER A 515 2.57 39.81 13.00
C SER A 515 3.44 41.07 13.10
N ILE A 516 4.54 41.03 13.87
CA ILE A 516 5.42 42.19 14.04
C ILE A 516 6.18 42.45 12.74
N ALA A 517 6.64 41.39 12.07
CA ALA A 517 7.29 41.52 10.77
C ALA A 517 6.29 42.00 9.70
N VAL A 518 5.06 41.48 9.69
CA VAL A 518 4.00 41.94 8.78
C VAL A 518 3.72 43.44 8.97
N GLU A 519 3.47 43.87 10.20
CA GLU A 519 3.22 45.27 10.55
C GLU A 519 4.38 46.18 10.11
N LYS A 520 5.63 45.77 10.37
CA LYS A 520 6.82 46.53 9.95
C LYS A 520 6.93 46.62 8.43
N VAL A 521 6.68 45.52 7.70
CA VAL A 521 6.74 45.52 6.23
C VAL A 521 5.66 46.44 5.66
N LEU A 522 4.42 46.36 6.16
CA LEU A 522 3.32 47.24 5.72
C LEU A 522 3.61 48.72 6.03
N ARG A 523 4.15 49.02 7.21
CA ARG A 523 4.52 50.39 7.59
C ARG A 523 5.62 50.97 6.70
N VAL A 524 6.71 50.22 6.48
CA VAL A 524 7.81 50.67 5.62
C VAL A 524 7.33 50.82 4.17
N ALA A 525 6.46 49.91 3.71
CA ALA A 525 5.86 49.99 2.38
C ALA A 525 5.02 51.26 2.20
N LYS A 526 4.24 51.65 3.23
CA LYS A 526 3.48 52.90 3.28
C LYS A 526 4.40 54.12 3.22
N GLU A 527 5.44 54.17 4.05
CA GLU A 527 6.42 55.27 4.07
C GLU A 527 7.15 55.44 2.73
N LYS A 528 7.34 54.35 1.99
CA LYS A 528 8.04 54.33 0.70
C LYS A 528 7.12 54.43 -0.52
N GLY A 529 5.80 54.46 -0.33
CA GLY A 529 4.82 54.54 -1.42
C GLY A 529 4.70 53.28 -2.29
N ILE A 530 5.21 52.13 -1.84
CA ILE A 530 5.23 50.85 -2.56
C ILE A 530 4.20 49.83 -2.01
N LEU A 531 3.26 50.31 -1.19
CA LEU A 531 2.29 49.45 -0.52
C LEU A 531 1.40 48.68 -1.50
N ARG A 532 0.99 49.33 -2.58
CA ARG A 532 0.20 48.71 -3.65
C ARG A 532 0.95 47.54 -4.28
N ASP A 533 2.19 47.77 -4.73
CA ASP A 533 3.01 46.73 -5.36
C ASP A 533 3.24 45.51 -4.44
N ILE A 534 3.37 45.75 -3.13
CA ILE A 534 3.58 44.68 -2.14
C ILE A 534 2.30 43.88 -1.89
N LEU A 535 1.12 44.52 -1.91
CA LEU A 535 -0.16 43.87 -1.70
C LEU A 535 -0.71 43.20 -2.96
N ASP A 536 -0.32 43.65 -4.15
CA ASP A 536 -0.62 43.01 -5.43
C ASP A 536 0.33 41.84 -5.75
N ALA A 537 1.48 41.76 -5.05
CA ALA A 537 2.48 40.74 -5.29
C ALA A 537 1.95 39.33 -4.97
N THR A 538 1.83 38.49 -6.00
CA THR A 538 1.36 37.11 -5.84
C THR A 538 2.50 36.14 -5.52
N THR A 539 2.17 35.06 -4.82
CA THR A 539 3.10 33.97 -4.48
C THR A 539 2.50 32.64 -4.93
N THR A 540 3.17 31.97 -5.86
CA THR A 540 2.74 30.65 -6.36
C THR A 540 3.38 29.54 -5.54
N ILE A 541 2.55 28.62 -5.02
CA ILE A 541 2.97 27.51 -4.16
C ILE A 541 2.41 26.20 -4.71
N LYS A 542 3.28 25.22 -4.95
CA LYS A 542 2.89 23.84 -5.24
C LYS A 542 2.73 23.05 -3.94
N HIS A 543 1.51 22.58 -3.68
CA HIS A 543 1.16 21.81 -2.49
C HIS A 543 1.46 20.32 -2.68
N LEU A 544 1.57 19.59 -1.56
CA LEU A 544 1.85 18.13 -1.55
C LEU A 544 0.79 17.28 -2.24
N ASP A 545 -0.43 17.81 -2.36
CA ASP A 545 -1.52 17.21 -3.12
C ASP A 545 -1.49 17.56 -4.61
N SER A 546 -0.37 18.12 -5.06
CA SER A 546 -0.11 18.51 -6.45
C SER A 546 -1.01 19.63 -6.98
N ARG A 547 -1.61 20.43 -6.10
CA ARG A 547 -2.28 21.68 -6.48
C ARG A 547 -1.28 22.82 -6.55
N GLU A 548 -1.34 23.61 -7.60
CA GLU A 548 -0.58 24.84 -7.74
C GLU A 548 -1.47 26.04 -7.46
N VAL A 549 -1.17 26.79 -6.41
CA VAL A 549 -2.01 27.92 -5.96
C VAL A 549 -1.21 29.20 -6.04
N THR A 550 -1.77 30.19 -6.74
CA THR A 550 -1.22 31.55 -6.83
C THR A 550 -1.98 32.44 -5.85
N TYR A 551 -1.34 32.75 -4.73
CA TYR A 551 -1.94 33.52 -3.64
C TYR A 551 -1.65 35.00 -3.76
N THR A 552 -2.65 35.84 -3.54
CA THR A 552 -2.44 37.22 -3.07
C THR A 552 -2.05 37.21 -1.58
N PRO A 553 -1.41 38.25 -1.03
CA PRO A 553 -1.05 38.31 0.39
C PRO A 553 -2.25 38.13 1.32
N LEU A 554 -3.41 38.71 0.96
CA LEU A 554 -4.67 38.53 1.69
C LEU A 554 -5.16 37.07 1.64
N ALA A 555 -5.18 36.45 0.46
CA ALA A 555 -5.57 35.05 0.32
C ALA A 555 -4.59 34.09 1.02
N PHE A 556 -3.30 34.41 1.03
CA PHE A 556 -2.31 33.64 1.76
C PHE A 556 -2.52 33.70 3.27
N ALA A 557 -2.86 34.89 3.80
CA ALA A 557 -3.23 35.04 5.21
C ALA A 557 -4.51 34.26 5.56
N MET A 558 -5.51 34.25 4.66
CA MET A 558 -6.73 33.43 4.80
C MET A 558 -6.42 31.94 4.86
N PHE A 559 -5.55 31.45 3.97
CA PHE A 559 -5.11 30.06 3.97
C PHE A 559 -4.43 29.65 5.28
N ARG A 560 -3.62 30.54 5.87
CA ARG A 560 -2.97 30.31 7.17
C ARG A 560 -3.90 30.46 8.39
N LYS A 561 -5.15 30.91 8.15
CA LYS A 561 -6.21 31.16 9.15
C LYS A 561 -5.76 32.14 10.25
N ASP A 562 -5.02 33.18 9.89
CA ASP A 562 -4.52 34.18 10.83
C ASP A 562 -5.38 35.44 10.82
N SER A 563 -6.33 35.53 11.75
CA SER A 563 -7.27 36.66 11.82
C SER A 563 -6.60 37.99 12.14
N LYS A 564 -5.44 38.00 12.79
CA LYS A 564 -4.74 39.23 13.16
C LYS A 564 -4.09 39.86 11.93
N ILE A 565 -3.36 39.04 11.17
CA ILE A 565 -2.72 39.45 9.91
C ILE A 565 -3.76 39.89 8.88
N ILE A 566 -4.88 39.17 8.76
CA ILE A 566 -5.97 39.55 7.85
C ILE A 566 -6.49 40.96 8.18
N LYS A 567 -6.72 41.27 9.47
CA LYS A 567 -7.14 42.61 9.90
C LYS A 567 -6.07 43.67 9.61
N GLU A 568 -4.80 43.39 9.90
CA GLU A 568 -3.69 44.31 9.61
C GLU A 568 -3.60 44.65 8.11
N ILE A 569 -3.77 43.66 7.22
CA ILE A 569 -3.79 43.87 5.77
C ILE A 569 -5.00 44.72 5.34
N LEU A 570 -6.20 44.42 5.85
CA LEU A 570 -7.42 45.17 5.51
C LEU A 570 -7.38 46.62 5.99
N VAL A 571 -6.89 46.86 7.22
CA VAL A 571 -6.71 48.22 7.76
C VAL A 571 -5.68 49.00 6.94
N ALA A 572 -4.55 48.37 6.60
CA ALA A 572 -3.55 49.01 5.74
C ALA A 572 -4.12 49.35 4.34
N ALA A 573 -5.00 48.49 3.80
CA ALA A 573 -5.65 48.74 2.53
C ALA A 573 -6.66 49.89 2.58
N GLU A 574 -7.45 49.96 3.65
CA GLU A 574 -8.43 51.02 3.93
C GLU A 574 -7.76 52.38 4.09
N GLU A 575 -6.72 52.48 4.93
CA GLU A 575 -5.98 53.72 5.18
C GLU A 575 -5.33 54.34 3.93
N ASN A 576 -5.14 53.54 2.88
CA ASN A 576 -4.47 53.95 1.64
C ASN A 576 -5.39 53.92 0.42
N SER A 577 -6.71 53.75 0.63
CA SER A 577 -7.73 53.75 -0.44
C SER A 577 -7.49 52.71 -1.55
N ILE A 578 -6.82 51.60 -1.24
CA ILE A 578 -6.53 50.47 -2.15
C ILE A 578 -7.37 49.23 -1.82
N LEU A 579 -8.34 49.37 -0.92
CA LEU A 579 -9.18 48.29 -0.43
C LEU A 579 -9.96 47.58 -1.53
N LYS A 580 -10.50 48.33 -2.50
CA LYS A 580 -11.22 47.75 -3.64
C LYS A 580 -10.30 46.87 -4.50
N ASP A 581 -9.14 47.38 -4.89
CA ASP A 581 -8.15 46.65 -5.70
C ASP A 581 -7.75 45.32 -5.05
N ILE A 582 -7.55 45.31 -3.72
CA ILE A 582 -7.19 44.11 -2.96
C ILE A 582 -8.36 43.12 -2.84
N LEU A 583 -9.59 43.63 -2.75
CA LEU A 583 -10.81 42.80 -2.68
C LEU A 583 -11.28 42.34 -4.07
N ASP A 584 -10.78 42.92 -5.15
CA ASP A 584 -10.95 42.44 -6.53
C ASP A 584 -9.83 41.47 -6.96
N ALA A 585 -8.71 41.45 -6.23
CA ALA A 585 -7.54 40.63 -6.56
C ALA A 585 -7.85 39.12 -6.50
N THR A 586 -7.60 38.42 -7.61
CA THR A 586 -8.00 37.02 -7.75
C THR A 586 -6.92 36.02 -7.32
N THR A 587 -7.34 34.92 -6.71
CA THR A 587 -6.50 33.78 -6.32
C THR A 587 -6.81 32.60 -7.23
N THR A 588 -5.79 32.09 -7.91
CA THR A 588 -5.95 31.00 -8.88
C THR A 588 -5.45 29.68 -8.30
N ILE A 589 -6.27 28.63 -8.37
CA ILE A 589 -5.92 27.25 -7.99
C ILE A 589 -5.95 26.38 -9.24
N LYS A 590 -4.83 25.76 -9.57
CA LYS A 590 -4.70 24.76 -10.64
C LYS A 590 -4.57 23.37 -10.04
N TYR A 591 -5.37 22.44 -10.54
CA TYR A 591 -5.36 21.02 -10.14
C TYR A 591 -4.70 20.17 -11.24
N LEU A 592 -4.14 19.01 -10.87
CA LEU A 592 -3.51 18.10 -11.83
C LEU A 592 -4.45 17.58 -12.92
N ASP A 593 -5.75 17.51 -12.64
CA ASP A 593 -6.76 17.04 -13.57
C ASP A 593 -7.14 18.09 -14.64
N GLY A 594 -6.50 19.26 -14.62
CA GLY A 594 -6.79 20.37 -15.55
C GLY A 594 -7.86 21.33 -15.05
N ARG A 595 -8.44 21.12 -13.84
CA ARG A 595 -9.35 22.11 -13.24
C ARG A 595 -8.60 23.38 -12.87
N GLU A 596 -9.21 24.52 -13.10
CA GLU A 596 -8.71 25.83 -12.68
C GLU A 596 -9.82 26.62 -12.00
N GLU A 597 -9.62 27.00 -10.75
CA GLU A 597 -10.58 27.79 -9.96
C GLU A 597 -9.99 29.17 -9.67
N ILE A 598 -10.67 30.23 -10.09
CA ILE A 598 -10.26 31.63 -9.93
C ILE A 598 -11.21 32.30 -8.94
N TYR A 599 -10.71 32.57 -7.75
CA TYR A 599 -11.48 33.09 -6.62
C TYR A 599 -11.25 34.58 -6.39
N THR A 600 -12.32 35.30 -6.08
CA THR A 600 -12.21 36.59 -5.37
C THR A 600 -11.93 36.33 -3.88
N PRO A 601 -11.40 37.28 -3.11
CA PRO A 601 -11.09 37.09 -1.70
C PRO A 601 -12.30 36.69 -0.86
N LEU A 602 -13.51 37.20 -1.17
CA LEU A 602 -14.74 36.79 -0.49
C LEU A 602 -15.08 35.33 -0.80
N THR A 603 -15.07 34.89 -2.06
CA THR A 603 -15.36 33.50 -2.40
C THR A 603 -14.27 32.54 -1.95
N TYR A 604 -13.00 32.99 -1.91
CA TYR A 604 -11.91 32.24 -1.32
C TYR A 604 -12.11 32.04 0.19
N ALA A 605 -12.58 33.06 0.91
CA ALA A 605 -12.92 32.95 2.34
C ALA A 605 -14.08 31.97 2.59
N ILE A 606 -15.10 31.95 1.71
CA ILE A 606 -16.20 30.97 1.72
C ILE A 606 -15.65 29.55 1.48
N SER A 607 -14.79 29.39 0.47
CA SER A 607 -14.10 28.12 0.18
C SER A 607 -13.29 27.62 1.39
N CYS A 608 -12.62 28.53 2.10
CA CYS A 608 -11.86 28.23 3.32
C CYS A 608 -12.72 27.97 4.57
N LYS A 609 -14.05 28.15 4.49
CA LYS A 609 -15.02 28.09 5.62
C LYS A 609 -14.63 28.97 6.81
N ASN A 610 -14.12 30.17 6.54
CA ASN A 610 -13.66 31.09 7.59
C ASN A 610 -14.69 32.18 7.88
N SER A 611 -15.64 31.89 8.77
CA SER A 611 -16.76 32.79 9.08
C SER A 611 -16.33 34.16 9.60
N LYS A 612 -15.25 34.23 10.40
CA LYS A 612 -14.75 35.50 10.95
C LYS A 612 -14.20 36.41 9.86
N THR A 613 -13.51 35.84 8.87
CA THR A 613 -12.97 36.63 7.76
C THR A 613 -14.06 37.07 6.79
N ILE A 614 -15.08 36.24 6.57
CA ILE A 614 -16.27 36.64 5.77
C ILE A 614 -16.95 37.85 6.43
N GLU A 615 -17.18 37.80 7.75
CA GLU A 615 -17.75 38.91 8.51
C GLU A 615 -16.88 40.18 8.44
N GLU A 616 -15.56 40.03 8.56
CA GLU A 616 -14.65 41.18 8.47
C GLU A 616 -14.67 41.82 7.07
N ILE A 617 -14.64 41.02 6.00
CA ILE A 617 -14.73 41.54 4.62
C ILE A 617 -16.05 42.27 4.42
N LEU A 618 -17.17 41.66 4.80
CA LEU A 618 -18.49 42.28 4.63
C LEU A 618 -18.62 43.59 5.42
N LYS A 619 -18.06 43.63 6.63
CA LYS A 619 -18.02 44.83 7.47
C LYS A 619 -17.21 45.95 6.83
N VAL A 620 -15.95 45.67 6.46
CA VAL A 620 -15.04 46.65 5.86
C VAL A 620 -15.57 47.14 4.51
N SER A 621 -16.23 46.26 3.75
CA SER A 621 -16.89 46.60 2.49
C SER A 621 -18.09 47.53 2.67
N LYS A 622 -18.85 47.34 3.75
CA LYS A 622 -19.97 48.22 4.13
C LYS A 622 -19.47 49.60 4.53
N GLU A 623 -18.45 49.67 5.39
CA GLU A 623 -17.87 50.92 5.89
C GLU A 623 -17.30 51.78 4.75
N ASN A 624 -16.86 51.16 3.65
CA ASN A 624 -16.26 51.82 2.49
C ASN A 624 -17.20 51.93 1.26
N CYS A 625 -18.49 51.64 1.39
CA CYS A 625 -19.49 51.72 0.30
C CYS A 625 -19.17 50.86 -0.95
N ILE A 626 -18.38 49.78 -0.81
CA ILE A 626 -17.98 48.86 -1.89
C ILE A 626 -18.68 47.48 -1.81
N LEU A 627 -19.63 47.35 -0.88
CA LEU A 627 -20.33 46.09 -0.59
C LEU A 627 -21.03 45.49 -1.81
N LYS A 628 -21.64 46.33 -2.66
CA LYS A 628 -22.33 45.86 -3.87
C LYS A 628 -21.34 45.26 -4.88
N ASP A 629 -20.27 45.99 -5.20
CA ASP A 629 -19.24 45.55 -6.14
C ASP A 629 -18.66 44.17 -5.76
N ILE A 630 -18.40 43.96 -4.47
CA ILE A 630 -17.81 42.70 -3.96
C ILE A 630 -18.81 41.55 -3.99
N LEU A 631 -20.09 41.82 -3.82
CA LEU A 631 -21.16 40.81 -3.90
C LEU A 631 -21.53 40.47 -5.36
N ASP A 632 -21.28 41.39 -6.29
CA ASP A 632 -21.44 41.16 -7.73
C ASP A 632 -20.18 40.51 -8.36
N ALA A 633 -19.05 40.51 -7.64
CA ALA A 633 -17.78 39.99 -8.13
C ALA A 633 -17.86 38.47 -8.43
N THR A 634 -17.53 38.10 -9.66
CA THR A 634 -17.70 36.72 -10.14
C THR A 634 -16.46 35.87 -9.93
N THR A 635 -16.68 34.61 -9.56
CA THR A 635 -15.67 33.55 -9.43
C THR A 635 -15.84 32.60 -10.59
N THR A 636 -14.73 32.23 -11.23
CA THR A 636 -14.75 31.35 -12.41
C THR A 636 -14.19 29.98 -12.03
N ILE A 637 -14.92 28.92 -12.35
CA ILE A 637 -14.53 27.53 -12.16
C ILE A 637 -14.44 26.89 -13.54
N LYS A 638 -13.23 26.52 -13.97
CA LYS A 638 -12.98 25.81 -15.22
C LYS A 638 -12.80 24.33 -14.93
N CYS A 639 -13.63 23.51 -15.56
CA CYS A 639 -13.59 22.06 -15.48
C CYS A 639 -12.82 21.45 -16.66
N PRO A 640 -12.28 20.21 -16.54
CA PRO A 640 -11.42 19.61 -17.56
C PRO A 640 -12.18 19.20 -18.82
N ASP A 641 -13.50 19.06 -18.72
CA ASP A 641 -14.44 18.80 -19.80
C ASP A 641 -14.73 20.04 -20.65
N GLY A 642 -14.11 21.19 -20.35
CA GLY A 642 -14.34 22.46 -21.03
C GLY A 642 -15.54 23.24 -20.51
N HIS A 643 -16.19 22.79 -19.42
CA HIS A 643 -17.23 23.57 -18.76
C HIS A 643 -16.64 24.71 -17.93
N GLU A 644 -17.19 25.92 -18.07
CA GLU A 644 -16.83 27.08 -17.25
C GLU A 644 -18.06 27.58 -16.47
N GLU A 645 -18.02 27.50 -15.15
CA GLU A 645 -19.07 28.04 -14.28
C GLU A 645 -18.61 29.39 -13.72
N THR A 646 -19.36 30.46 -14.01
CA THR A 646 -19.15 31.81 -13.46
C THR A 646 -20.23 32.13 -12.44
N CYS A 647 -19.83 32.23 -11.18
CA CYS A 647 -20.74 32.34 -10.05
C CYS A 647 -20.46 33.59 -9.21
N ALA A 648 -21.50 34.31 -8.82
CA ALA A 648 -21.41 35.32 -7.76
C ALA A 648 -21.16 34.63 -6.39
N PRO A 649 -20.70 35.35 -5.35
CA PRO A 649 -20.32 34.76 -4.08
C PRO A 649 -21.47 34.07 -3.35
N LEU A 650 -22.70 34.59 -3.48
CA LEU A 650 -23.90 33.96 -2.89
C LEU A 650 -24.24 32.64 -3.60
N THR A 651 -24.21 32.62 -4.94
CA THR A 651 -24.35 31.39 -5.73
C THR A 651 -23.28 30.37 -5.34
N TYR A 652 -22.04 30.80 -5.17
CA TYR A 652 -20.94 29.93 -4.78
C TYR A 652 -21.13 29.34 -3.37
N ALA A 653 -21.69 30.10 -2.42
CA ALA A 653 -22.06 29.58 -1.10
C ALA A 653 -23.16 28.50 -1.18
N ILE A 654 -24.14 28.68 -2.08
CA ILE A 654 -25.18 27.68 -2.37
C ILE A 654 -24.55 26.42 -2.99
N LEU A 655 -23.66 26.57 -3.97
CA LEU A 655 -22.91 25.47 -4.59
C LEU A 655 -22.14 24.64 -3.54
N ARG A 656 -21.56 25.29 -2.53
CA ARG A 656 -20.84 24.63 -1.43
C ARG A 656 -21.74 24.10 -0.31
N LYS A 657 -23.08 24.26 -0.43
CA LYS A 657 -24.10 23.87 0.54
C LYS A 657 -23.86 24.47 1.93
N ASP A 658 -23.39 25.72 1.99
CA ASP A 658 -23.11 26.44 3.25
C ASP A 658 -24.29 27.34 3.65
N SER A 659 -25.29 26.74 4.30
CA SER A 659 -26.51 27.45 4.73
C SER A 659 -26.25 28.60 5.70
N ILE A 660 -25.22 28.49 6.54
CA ILE A 660 -24.87 29.52 7.54
C ILE A 660 -24.35 30.76 6.83
N THR A 661 -23.45 30.58 5.86
CA THR A 661 -22.90 31.69 5.08
C THR A 661 -23.96 32.33 4.20
N VAL A 662 -24.83 31.53 3.58
CA VAL A 662 -25.98 32.02 2.79
C VAL A 662 -26.90 32.90 3.65
N GLU A 663 -27.29 32.43 4.84
CA GLU A 663 -28.15 33.22 5.74
C GLU A 663 -27.50 34.53 6.15
N LYS A 664 -26.19 34.51 6.48
CA LYS A 664 -25.44 35.72 6.86
C LYS A 664 -25.36 36.72 5.72
N MET A 665 -25.04 36.28 4.51
CA MET A 665 -24.97 37.15 3.33
C MET A 665 -26.33 37.78 3.02
N LEU A 666 -27.42 37.01 3.10
CA LEU A 666 -28.79 37.53 2.90
C LEU A 666 -29.19 38.54 3.98
N ARG A 667 -28.76 38.32 5.24
CA ARG A 667 -29.00 39.27 6.33
C ARG A 667 -28.28 40.59 6.09
N VAL A 668 -27.00 40.54 5.75
CA VAL A 668 -26.20 41.74 5.42
C VAL A 668 -26.80 42.45 4.20
N ALA A 669 -27.22 41.71 3.17
CA ALA A 669 -27.86 42.28 1.99
C ALA A 669 -29.18 43.01 2.33
N LYS A 670 -29.99 42.43 3.23
CA LYS A 670 -31.25 43.03 3.71
C LYS A 670 -31.00 44.30 4.52
N GLU A 671 -30.00 44.32 5.38
CA GLU A 671 -29.66 45.48 6.22
C GLU A 671 -29.11 46.68 5.43
N ASN A 672 -28.74 46.48 4.16
CA ASN A 672 -28.16 47.50 3.29
C ASN A 672 -29.01 47.76 2.02
N ASP A 673 -30.28 47.32 2.01
CA ASP A 673 -31.24 47.52 0.90
C ASP A 673 -30.79 47.01 -0.49
N ILE A 674 -29.80 46.10 -0.53
CA ILE A 674 -29.26 45.49 -1.76
C ILE A 674 -29.77 44.06 -2.00
N LEU A 675 -30.74 43.60 -1.18
CA LEU A 675 -31.27 42.24 -1.24
C LEU A 675 -31.86 41.89 -2.61
N LYS A 676 -32.56 42.83 -3.25
CA LYS A 676 -33.16 42.61 -4.56
C LYS A 676 -32.09 42.36 -5.63
N ASP A 677 -31.10 43.24 -5.69
CA ASP A 677 -30.00 43.17 -6.66
C ASP A 677 -29.23 41.85 -6.56
N ILE A 678 -28.97 41.37 -5.33
CA ILE A 678 -28.24 40.12 -5.09
C ILE A 678 -29.07 38.88 -5.43
N LEU A 679 -30.40 38.92 -5.23
CA LEU A 679 -31.29 37.82 -5.62
C LEU A 679 -31.48 37.74 -7.14
N ASP A 680 -31.39 38.88 -7.82
CA ASP A 680 -31.43 38.99 -9.27
C ASP A 680 -30.08 38.62 -9.93
N ALA A 681 -29.03 38.37 -9.14
CA ALA A 681 -27.73 37.92 -9.64
C ALA A 681 -27.89 36.62 -10.45
N THR A 682 -27.28 36.62 -11.64
CA THR A 682 -27.33 35.47 -12.56
C THR A 682 -26.01 34.71 -12.53
N THR A 683 -26.11 33.41 -12.75
CA THR A 683 -24.97 32.49 -12.81
C THR A 683 -24.91 31.92 -14.20
N THR A 684 -23.79 32.08 -14.89
CA THR A 684 -23.63 31.61 -16.27
C THR A 684 -22.77 30.37 -16.28
N ILE A 685 -23.31 29.29 -16.83
CA ILE A 685 -22.59 28.04 -17.11
C ILE A 685 -22.34 27.97 -18.62
N LYS A 686 -21.07 27.95 -19.00
CA LYS A 686 -20.65 27.71 -20.38
C LYS A 686 -20.32 26.23 -20.54
N HIS A 687 -20.95 25.57 -21.51
CA HIS A 687 -20.68 24.18 -21.83
C HIS A 687 -19.60 24.03 -22.92
N SER A 688 -19.00 22.83 -23.03
CA SER A 688 -17.94 22.49 -24.00
C SER A 688 -18.31 22.82 -25.44
N ASP A 689 -19.61 22.77 -25.75
CA ASP A 689 -20.16 22.95 -27.10
C ASP A 689 -20.48 24.43 -27.40
N SER A 690 -19.98 25.37 -26.60
CA SER A 690 -20.25 26.83 -26.69
C SER A 690 -21.69 27.25 -26.38
N TRP A 691 -22.48 26.38 -25.74
CA TRP A 691 -23.80 26.74 -25.21
C TRP A 691 -23.66 27.43 -23.86
N GLU A 692 -24.30 28.57 -23.68
CA GLU A 692 -24.31 29.31 -22.41
C GLU A 692 -25.71 29.27 -21.80
N VAL A 693 -25.82 28.82 -20.55
CA VAL A 693 -27.07 28.82 -19.80
C VAL A 693 -26.92 29.73 -18.60
N THR A 694 -27.78 30.76 -18.55
CA THR A 694 -27.85 31.70 -17.43
C THR A 694 -28.98 31.30 -16.49
N TYR A 695 -28.64 30.98 -15.24
CA TYR A 695 -29.59 30.68 -14.18
C TYR A 695 -29.76 31.90 -13.28
N THR A 696 -31.00 32.20 -12.90
CA THR A 696 -31.25 33.07 -11.74
C THR A 696 -30.83 32.35 -10.46
N LEU A 697 -30.48 33.08 -9.40
CA LEU A 697 -30.07 32.49 -8.12
C LEU A 697 -31.05 31.41 -7.62
N LEU A 698 -32.36 31.68 -7.71
CA LEU A 698 -33.40 30.76 -7.24
C LEU A 698 -33.48 29.48 -8.09
N THR A 699 -33.37 29.61 -9.41
CA THR A 699 -33.38 28.44 -10.32
C THR A 699 -32.12 27.61 -10.16
N TYR A 700 -30.96 28.25 -9.96
CA TYR A 700 -29.71 27.57 -9.65
C TYR A 700 -29.77 26.83 -8.30
N ALA A 701 -30.41 27.43 -7.28
CA ALA A 701 -30.60 26.80 -5.98
C ALA A 701 -31.51 25.57 -6.03
N ILE A 702 -32.52 25.56 -6.90
CA ILE A 702 -33.40 24.40 -7.12
C ILE A 702 -32.65 23.27 -7.84
N LEU A 703 -31.70 23.61 -8.72
CA LEU A 703 -30.91 22.64 -9.49
C LEU A 703 -29.91 21.83 -8.63
N ARG A 704 -29.43 22.36 -7.50
CA ARG A 704 -28.32 21.82 -6.68
C ARG A 704 -28.77 21.22 -5.34
#